data_AF-A0A8H4WZ26-F1
#
_entry.id   AF-A0A8H4WZ26-F1
#
_cell.length_a   1.000
_cell.length_b   1.000
_cell.length_c   1.000
_cell.angle_alpha   90.00
_cell.angle_beta   90.00
_cell.angle_gamma   90.00
#
_symmetry.space_group_name_H-M   'P 1'
#
loop_
_entity.id
_entity.type
_entity.pdbx_description
1 polymer ?
#
loop_
_entity_poly.entity_id
_entity_poly.type
_entity_poly.pdbx_seq_one_letter_code
_entity_poly.pdbx_strand_id
1 'polypeptide(L)'
;MAQANKDTWSAGQYSKFINERTRPASDLLARVPNASPKRVVDIGCGPGNSTAVLAERYPNANVSGFDSSADMIKKAKKTLPDVSFEVADVQTFNPDGPVDVLFSNAVFQWLPNGKRIEIISKLIEHLAPGGSLAFQVPYNLSEPSHVSMRETANAPNTPWEETLKRANISRDEFPSPVELYDGLKHLCSEIDIWKTTYIHTMENHEGIVEWVKGTGLRPYIDPLSDSEREAFLKHYVAKLKEGYPSQKDGKVLLPYPRLLTAKSTRNRMAEREESSPALEAQASDEGPPSKRQRGFIARQKKTRCDEDFPCGLCKSLGIQCRFTQRKATRNEASLGMIVNILRRIEGKIDDGKTTEVNPMTDTRIHATALRPFNPRSPANSSEVLGVPSFLQRRDTIVESPSAPSDPSPAISFSAHQVLFWPAIQAALPESVKLMCQMNGSDYSTRLEASRPKLPHTSSVDMPSDWLSKLSIATLKQLSDVYFTTFNLANPILDQKTYFQRTLGVAIDGSFGICIESCIVLVVMALGQIGQKALQEAGLAATPATSPYGHFNSGQDGEMLGLDFFNEARKRFGFLMCEQDLQACQFYLLSGLFYAEALRPVDWWAMLSRASACSAYFWNNVSRERDEWMLDMQSRLFWITSMFEAVLSQELNLPPSNSLQLEEHIALPKFISAQDIASFGSFRYPGDDPFFHYHFLSQLAHRLILTRARNSLFHSNPTADYPPEPVEDELIRQLEQWRERLPPMLQFDPKSPLTQGESPSDALVTAWLHARYFVARYHIGRPLLHRALERPSSLTEGHLRKCRDTISAVLTWASVIQVTNSMRSCNPLKFFVSGQLFGQVCVIYALSVSPYQYIRDIASEVDKKWCEFVLGYLEDGAFYSPAIEQDFKIAKVLCEDIGKN
;
A
#
# COMPACT_ATOMS: atom_id res chain seq x y z
N MET A 1 56.30 13.54 26.81
CA MET A 1 56.13 14.71 25.93
C MET A 1 56.50 14.32 24.51
N ALA A 2 55.50 14.12 23.66
CA ALA A 2 55.57 14.24 22.21
C ALA A 2 54.12 14.46 21.75
N GLN A 3 53.82 15.71 21.39
CA GLN A 3 52.53 16.16 20.88
C GLN A 3 52.34 15.54 19.49
N ALA A 4 51.48 14.53 19.37
CA ALA A 4 51.12 13.98 18.06
C ALA A 4 50.22 14.99 17.34
N ASN A 5 50.72 15.51 16.22
CA ASN A 5 50.12 16.55 15.38
C ASN A 5 48.64 16.28 15.06
N LYS A 6 47.79 17.30 15.26
CA LYS A 6 46.32 17.25 15.16
C LYS A 6 45.79 17.53 13.73
N ASP A 7 46.67 17.56 12.71
CA ASP A 7 46.38 18.05 11.36
C ASP A 7 46.60 16.98 10.27
N THR A 8 45.63 16.09 10.04
CA THR A 8 45.65 15.17 8.87
C THR A 8 44.26 14.85 8.29
N TRP A 9 43.34 15.81 8.24
CA TRP A 9 42.07 15.64 7.51
C TRP A 9 42.20 16.10 6.05
N SER A 10 42.27 15.14 5.11
CA SER A 10 42.38 15.42 3.68
C SER A 10 40.99 15.57 3.03
N ALA A 11 40.64 16.81 2.67
CA ALA A 11 39.37 17.12 1.99
C ALA A 11 39.24 16.51 0.59
N GLY A 12 40.34 16.17 -0.09
CA GLY A 12 40.30 15.63 -1.45
C GLY A 12 39.61 14.26 -1.54
N GLN A 13 39.69 13.45 -0.47
CA GLN A 13 38.94 12.18 -0.39
C GLN A 13 37.44 12.38 -0.12
N TYR A 14 37.02 13.52 0.44
CA TYR A 14 35.61 13.80 0.73
C TYR A 14 34.80 14.19 -0.52
N SER A 15 35.45 14.78 -1.54
CA SER A 15 34.75 15.28 -2.74
C SER A 15 34.36 14.19 -3.76
N LYS A 16 34.93 12.98 -3.68
CA LYS A 16 34.70 11.89 -4.66
C LYS A 16 33.35 11.17 -4.54
N PHE A 17 32.62 11.32 -3.42
CA PHE A 17 31.39 10.57 -3.12
C PHE A 17 30.30 11.46 -2.51
N ILE A 18 30.15 12.67 -3.05
CA ILE A 18 29.35 13.72 -2.42
C ILE A 18 27.87 13.33 -2.32
N ASN A 19 27.29 12.76 -3.38
CA ASN A 19 25.88 12.34 -3.44
C ASN A 19 25.59 11.15 -2.54
N GLU A 20 26.50 10.18 -2.46
CA GLU A 20 26.36 9.01 -1.59
C GLU A 20 26.53 9.35 -0.12
N ARG A 21 27.25 10.44 0.20
CA ARG A 21 27.51 10.91 1.57
C ARG A 21 26.50 11.95 2.07
N THR A 22 25.81 12.66 1.18
CA THR A 22 24.73 13.59 1.55
C THR A 22 23.40 12.89 1.80
N ARG A 23 23.14 11.73 1.15
CA ARG A 23 21.90 10.97 1.34
C ARG A 23 21.55 10.69 2.82
N PRO A 24 22.47 10.20 3.68
CA PRO A 24 22.15 10.00 5.10
C PRO A 24 21.80 11.30 5.84
N ALA A 25 22.36 12.45 5.43
CA ALA A 25 22.02 13.74 6.01
C ALA A 25 20.59 14.16 5.60
N SER A 26 20.21 13.96 4.33
CA SER A 26 18.85 14.20 3.86
C SER A 26 17.83 13.27 4.54
N ASP A 27 18.15 11.98 4.68
CA ASP A 27 17.29 10.99 5.35
C ASP A 27 17.13 11.30 6.85
N LEU A 28 18.19 11.75 7.52
CA LEU A 28 18.14 12.23 8.91
C LEU A 28 17.29 13.49 9.03
N LEU A 29 17.51 14.47 8.15
CA LEU A 29 16.80 15.74 8.16
C LEU A 29 15.30 15.54 7.90
N ALA A 30 14.92 14.62 7.00
CA ALA A 30 13.52 14.26 6.72
C ALA A 30 12.72 13.91 7.99
N ARG A 31 13.39 13.40 9.04
CA ARG A 31 12.77 13.06 10.32
C ARG A 31 12.79 14.18 11.36
N VAL A 32 13.35 15.35 11.06
CA VAL A 32 13.30 16.53 11.95
C VAL A 32 11.91 17.19 11.84
N PRO A 33 11.12 17.24 12.93
CA PRO A 33 9.72 17.69 12.90
C PRO A 33 9.55 19.21 12.87
N ASN A 34 10.63 19.98 13.11
CA ASN A 34 10.58 21.44 13.12
C ASN A 34 10.34 21.94 11.69
N ALA A 35 9.12 22.39 11.40
CA ALA A 35 8.72 22.88 10.08
C ALA A 35 9.24 24.29 9.78
N SER A 36 9.45 25.12 10.81
CA SER A 36 9.95 26.49 10.66
C SER A 36 10.85 26.91 11.83
N PRO A 37 12.02 26.25 12.01
CA PRO A 37 12.98 26.66 13.04
C PRO A 37 13.53 28.06 12.73
N LYS A 38 13.86 28.82 13.77
CA LYS A 38 14.51 30.14 13.63
C LYS A 38 16.03 30.03 13.71
N ARG A 39 16.55 29.13 14.56
CA ARG A 39 18.00 28.90 14.73
C ARG A 39 18.36 27.43 14.54
N VAL A 40 19.19 27.16 13.54
CA VAL A 40 19.64 25.82 13.17
C VAL A 40 21.17 25.77 13.20
N VAL A 41 21.73 24.78 13.89
CA VAL A 41 23.18 24.63 14.04
C VAL A 41 23.62 23.26 13.51
N ASP A 42 24.55 23.27 12.56
CA ASP A 42 25.21 22.09 12.02
C ASP A 42 26.52 21.81 12.77
N ILE A 43 26.53 20.74 13.57
CA ILE A 43 27.65 20.31 14.40
C ILE A 43 28.57 19.44 13.56
N GLY A 44 29.84 19.84 13.45
CA GLY A 44 30.83 19.20 12.60
C GLY A 44 30.46 19.28 11.12
N CYS A 45 30.22 20.51 10.65
CA CYS A 45 29.72 20.80 9.31
C CYS A 45 30.68 20.40 8.18
N GLY A 46 31.94 20.08 8.48
CA GLY A 46 32.95 19.76 7.49
C GLY A 46 33.06 20.85 6.41
N PRO A 47 33.11 20.48 5.11
CA PRO A 47 33.20 21.45 4.02
C PRO A 47 31.86 22.13 3.64
N GLY A 48 30.81 21.97 4.46
CA GLY A 48 29.51 22.64 4.30
C GLY A 48 28.42 21.84 3.57
N ASN A 49 28.63 20.55 3.28
CA ASN A 49 27.67 19.75 2.52
C ASN A 49 26.36 19.50 3.28
N SER A 50 26.42 19.11 4.56
CA SER A 50 25.24 18.96 5.42
C SER A 50 24.57 20.31 5.67
N THR A 51 25.36 21.37 5.81
CA THR A 51 24.86 22.73 6.03
C THR A 51 24.08 23.26 4.83
N ALA A 52 24.49 22.90 3.60
CA ALA A 52 23.74 23.23 2.39
C ALA A 52 22.33 22.63 2.41
N VAL A 53 22.22 21.35 2.77
CA VAL A 53 20.93 20.65 2.89
C VAL A 53 20.03 21.31 3.95
N LEU A 54 20.61 21.81 5.05
CA LEU A 54 19.88 22.54 6.09
C LEU A 54 19.42 23.92 5.61
N ALA A 55 20.28 24.67 4.93
CA ALA A 55 19.97 25.99 4.40
C ALA A 55 18.90 25.94 3.30
N GLU A 56 18.93 24.90 2.45
CA GLU A 56 17.91 24.65 1.42
C GLU A 56 16.54 24.33 2.04
N ARG A 57 16.49 23.48 3.08
CA ARG A 57 15.23 23.14 3.76
C ARG A 57 14.67 24.31 4.58
N TYR A 58 15.54 25.12 5.18
CA TYR A 58 15.14 26.18 6.10
C TYR A 58 15.64 27.56 5.62
N PRO A 59 15.14 28.07 4.48
CA PRO A 59 15.64 29.31 3.87
C PRO A 59 15.40 30.56 4.73
N ASN A 60 14.42 30.48 5.65
CA ASN A 60 14.08 31.58 6.56
C ASN A 60 14.71 31.43 7.96
N ALA A 61 15.52 30.39 8.19
CA ALA A 61 16.20 30.17 9.45
C ALA A 61 17.60 30.83 9.45
N ASN A 62 18.06 31.25 10.61
CA ASN A 62 19.48 31.52 10.83
C ASN A 62 20.21 30.18 10.97
N VAL A 63 20.84 29.75 9.87
CA VAL A 63 21.65 28.54 9.79
C VAL A 63 23.11 28.90 10.05
N SER A 64 23.76 28.15 10.94
CA SER A 64 25.20 28.25 11.19
C SER A 64 25.84 26.86 11.31
N GLY A 65 27.13 26.74 11.01
CA GLY A 65 27.87 25.49 11.18
C GLY A 65 29.18 25.69 11.92
N PHE A 66 29.64 24.68 12.65
CA PHE A 66 30.98 24.69 13.22
C PHE A 66 31.69 23.36 13.07
N ASP A 67 33.01 23.40 13.06
CA ASP A 67 33.89 22.23 12.94
C ASP A 67 35.21 22.51 13.66
N SER A 68 35.84 21.47 14.18
CA SER A 68 37.14 21.59 14.84
C SER A 68 38.31 21.88 13.87
N SER A 69 38.12 21.68 12.56
CA SER A 69 39.12 21.90 11.52
C SER A 69 39.00 23.26 10.83
N ALA A 70 40.01 24.10 10.98
CA ALA A 70 40.10 25.39 10.29
C ALA A 70 40.06 25.26 8.76
N ASP A 71 40.65 24.19 8.20
CA ASP A 71 40.63 23.91 6.77
C ASP A 71 39.24 23.54 6.24
N MET A 72 38.44 22.83 7.04
CA MET A 72 37.05 22.51 6.69
C MET A 72 36.19 23.77 6.70
N ILE A 73 36.33 24.61 7.73
CA ILE A 73 35.62 25.89 7.83
C ILE A 73 35.98 26.85 6.70
N LYS A 74 37.26 26.93 6.31
CA LYS A 74 37.68 27.73 5.16
C LYS A 74 36.99 27.28 3.86
N LYS A 75 36.73 25.98 3.71
CA LYS A 75 36.01 25.43 2.56
C LYS A 75 34.52 25.66 2.66
N ALA A 76 33.92 25.46 3.83
CA ALA A 76 32.50 25.72 4.08
C ALA A 76 32.13 27.18 3.77
N LYS A 77 32.94 28.15 4.23
CA LYS A 77 32.78 29.59 3.90
C LYS A 77 32.88 29.90 2.41
N LYS A 78 33.64 29.10 1.65
CA LYS A 78 33.74 29.24 0.20
C LYS A 78 32.53 28.62 -0.51
N THR A 79 32.03 27.49 0.00
CA THR A 79 30.86 26.79 -0.54
C THR A 79 29.56 27.55 -0.28
N LEU A 80 29.41 28.12 0.92
CA LEU A 80 28.21 28.81 1.40
C LEU A 80 28.61 30.16 2.02
N PRO A 81 28.82 31.21 1.22
CA PRO A 81 29.32 32.49 1.71
C PRO A 81 28.33 33.24 2.62
N ASP A 82 27.02 32.96 2.47
CA ASP A 82 25.94 33.63 3.20
C ASP A 82 25.59 32.94 4.53
N VAL A 83 26.29 31.85 4.87
CA VAL A 83 26.08 31.07 6.11
C VAL A 83 27.21 31.34 7.10
N SER A 84 26.87 31.44 8.39
CA SER A 84 27.86 31.69 9.44
C SER A 84 28.62 30.41 9.80
N PHE A 85 29.96 30.48 9.79
CA PHE A 85 30.84 29.35 10.16
C PHE A 85 31.94 29.73 11.14
N GLU A 86 32.15 28.86 12.14
CA GLU A 86 33.18 29.03 13.17
C GLU A 86 34.01 27.76 13.42
N VAL A 87 35.24 27.96 13.92
CA VAL A 87 36.09 26.85 14.36
C VAL A 87 35.82 26.61 15.84
N ALA A 88 35.20 25.48 16.18
CA ALA A 88 34.85 25.13 17.55
C ALA A 88 34.86 23.61 17.79
N ASP A 89 35.05 23.20 19.05
CA ASP A 89 34.95 21.80 19.49
C ASP A 89 33.58 21.57 20.13
N VAL A 90 32.88 20.51 19.70
CA VAL A 90 31.56 20.13 20.23
C VAL A 90 31.61 19.83 21.73
N GLN A 91 32.75 19.38 22.26
CA GLN A 91 32.94 19.10 23.70
C GLN A 91 32.84 20.36 24.58
N THR A 92 33.05 21.54 23.99
CA THR A 92 33.02 22.84 24.67
C THR A 92 31.97 23.77 24.08
N PHE A 93 31.06 23.25 23.26
CA PHE A 93 30.02 24.05 22.61
C PHE A 93 29.03 24.59 23.64
N ASN A 94 28.86 25.91 23.65
CA ASN A 94 27.94 26.61 24.54
C ASN A 94 27.35 27.83 23.80
N PRO A 95 26.16 27.71 23.18
CA PRO A 95 25.58 28.78 22.37
C PRO A 95 25.02 29.92 23.23
N ASP A 96 25.06 31.16 22.72
CA ASP A 96 24.53 32.38 23.38
C ASP A 96 22.98 32.42 23.56
N GLY A 97 22.30 31.29 23.41
CA GLY A 97 20.86 31.18 23.54
C GLY A 97 20.33 29.83 23.04
N PRO A 98 19.03 29.54 23.25
CA PRO A 98 18.44 28.27 22.87
C PRO A 98 18.47 28.05 21.35
N VAL A 99 18.60 26.79 20.94
CA VAL A 99 18.66 26.37 19.53
C VAL A 99 17.42 25.54 19.18
N ASP A 100 16.81 25.79 18.02
CA ASP A 100 15.61 25.05 17.61
C ASP A 100 15.98 23.70 16.99
N VAL A 101 17.08 23.62 16.25
CA VAL A 101 17.59 22.38 15.67
C VAL A 101 19.10 22.29 15.83
N LEU A 102 19.57 21.27 16.54
CA LEU A 102 20.97 20.82 16.52
C LEU A 102 21.05 19.62 15.58
N PHE A 103 21.86 19.72 14.53
CA PHE A 103 22.00 18.68 13.51
C PHE A 103 23.46 18.20 13.47
N SER A 104 23.68 16.89 13.33
CA SER A 104 25.04 16.32 13.31
C SER A 104 25.09 15.10 12.40
N ASN A 105 25.78 15.21 11.26
CA ASN A 105 25.91 14.09 10.31
C ASN A 105 27.32 13.51 10.34
N ALA A 106 27.46 12.30 10.90
CA ALA A 106 28.69 11.52 10.99
C ALA A 106 29.82 12.20 11.78
N VAL A 107 29.53 12.72 12.97
CA VAL A 107 30.52 13.38 13.86
C VAL A 107 30.70 12.64 15.19
N PHE A 108 29.61 12.26 15.86
CA PHE A 108 29.68 11.78 17.25
C PHE A 108 30.46 10.47 17.43
N GLN A 109 30.68 9.67 16.38
CA GLN A 109 31.55 8.49 16.47
C GLN A 109 33.00 8.82 16.82
N TRP A 110 33.45 10.06 16.57
CA TRP A 110 34.80 10.53 16.89
C TRP A 110 34.95 10.98 18.34
N LEU A 111 33.85 11.09 19.10
CA LEU A 111 33.89 11.44 20.51
C LEU A 111 34.38 10.25 21.36
N PRO A 112 35.08 10.51 22.48
CA PRO A 112 35.51 9.46 23.40
C PRO A 112 34.32 8.66 23.95
N ASN A 113 34.40 7.34 23.97
CA ASN A 113 33.26 6.46 24.26
C ASN A 113 32.54 6.83 25.56
N GLY A 114 33.27 6.91 26.67
CA GLY A 114 32.72 7.23 27.99
C GLY A 114 32.13 8.63 28.15
N LYS A 115 32.26 9.51 27.14
CA LYS A 115 31.72 10.88 27.16
C LYS A 115 30.57 11.12 26.19
N ARG A 116 30.25 10.16 25.30
CA ARG A 116 29.27 10.37 24.22
C ARG A 116 27.88 10.73 24.74
N ILE A 117 27.35 9.97 25.69
CA ILE A 117 26.02 10.24 26.28
C ILE A 117 26.04 11.57 27.04
N GLU A 118 27.08 11.83 27.84
CA GLU A 118 27.23 13.10 28.58
C GLU A 118 27.21 14.33 27.65
N ILE A 119 27.96 14.29 26.54
CA ILE A 119 28.02 15.39 25.57
C ILE A 119 26.68 15.55 24.86
N ILE A 120 26.03 14.46 24.45
CA ILE A 120 24.71 14.49 23.81
C ILE A 120 23.66 15.08 24.76
N SER A 121 23.69 14.70 26.05
CA SER A 121 22.81 15.26 27.08
C SER A 121 22.99 16.78 27.21
N LYS A 122 24.22 17.29 27.28
CA LYS A 122 24.51 18.74 27.32
C LYS A 122 23.99 19.47 26.08
N LEU A 123 24.11 18.86 24.89
CA LEU A 123 23.55 19.45 23.67
C LEU A 123 22.02 19.57 23.74
N ILE A 124 21.33 18.57 24.31
CA ILE A 124 19.87 18.60 24.48
C ILE A 124 19.44 19.72 25.44
N GLU A 125 20.24 20.04 26.46
CA GLU A 125 19.96 21.13 27.39
C GLU A 125 19.96 22.51 26.71
N HIS A 126 20.75 22.70 25.64
CA HIS A 126 20.76 23.92 24.85
C HIS A 126 19.60 24.06 23.87
N LEU A 127 18.72 23.05 23.76
CA LEU A 127 17.54 23.13 22.88
C LEU A 127 16.47 24.05 23.46
N ALA A 128 15.83 24.82 22.57
CA ALA A 128 14.58 25.49 22.87
C ALA A 128 13.49 24.47 23.26
N PRO A 129 12.46 24.85 24.05
CA PRO A 129 11.30 24.01 24.23
C PRO A 129 10.65 23.66 22.87
N GLY A 130 10.55 22.38 22.55
CA GLY A 130 10.10 21.93 21.22
C GLY A 130 11.21 21.78 20.17
N GLY A 131 12.46 22.10 20.52
CA GLY A 131 13.63 21.92 19.68
C GLY A 131 14.03 20.45 19.51
N SER A 132 14.83 20.18 18.50
CA SER A 132 15.26 18.82 18.14
C SER A 132 16.78 18.72 18.05
N LEU A 133 17.34 17.68 18.66
CA LEU A 133 18.63 17.13 18.26
C LEU A 133 18.40 16.02 17.24
N ALA A 134 19.13 16.05 16.13
CA ALA A 134 19.16 14.98 15.14
C ALA A 134 20.60 14.64 14.80
N PHE A 135 20.97 13.37 14.94
CA PHE A 135 22.32 12.94 14.59
C PHE A 135 22.35 11.56 13.92
N GLN A 136 23.39 11.35 13.11
CA GLN A 136 23.65 10.08 12.45
C GLN A 136 25.11 9.67 12.65
N VAL A 137 25.36 8.40 12.96
CA VAL A 137 26.71 7.82 13.07
C VAL A 137 26.87 6.54 12.25
N PRO A 138 28.04 6.31 11.63
CA PRO A 138 28.31 5.03 10.98
C PRO A 138 28.28 3.92 12.03
N TYR A 139 27.62 2.80 11.70
CA TYR A 139 27.41 1.68 12.60
C TYR A 139 27.97 0.38 12.02
N ASN A 140 29.21 0.48 11.51
CA ASN A 140 29.83 -0.45 10.57
C ASN A 140 31.04 -1.22 11.15
N LEU A 141 31.29 -1.16 12.45
CA LEU A 141 32.43 -1.87 13.07
C LEU A 141 32.32 -3.40 12.94
N SER A 142 31.10 -3.93 12.84
CA SER A 142 30.82 -5.35 12.60
C SER A 142 30.75 -5.73 11.12
N GLU A 143 30.81 -4.77 10.19
CA GLU A 143 30.81 -5.08 8.75
C GLU A 143 32.10 -5.80 8.34
N PRO A 144 32.04 -6.70 7.34
CA PRO A 144 33.22 -7.44 6.87
C PRO A 144 34.42 -6.53 6.59
N SER A 145 34.20 -5.34 6.02
CA SER A 145 35.28 -4.38 5.77
C SER A 145 36.04 -3.97 7.03
N HIS A 146 35.39 -3.81 8.18
CA HIS A 146 36.03 -3.41 9.45
C HIS A 146 36.51 -4.63 10.26
N VAL A 147 35.82 -5.77 10.16
CA VAL A 147 36.30 -7.05 10.69
C VAL A 147 37.63 -7.43 10.04
N SER A 148 37.71 -7.37 8.70
CA SER A 148 38.93 -7.68 7.96
C SER A 148 40.09 -6.75 8.32
N MET A 149 39.87 -5.48 8.70
CA MET A 149 40.95 -4.60 9.16
C MET A 149 41.60 -5.15 10.44
N ARG A 150 40.76 -5.54 11.42
CA ARG A 150 41.23 -6.10 12.69
C ARG A 150 41.91 -7.44 12.48
N GLU A 151 41.34 -8.30 11.64
CA GLU A 151 41.94 -9.60 11.34
C GLU A 151 43.27 -9.48 10.59
N THR A 152 43.41 -8.54 9.64
CA THR A 152 44.69 -8.27 8.97
C THR A 152 45.72 -7.71 9.95
N ALA A 153 45.30 -6.82 10.85
CA ALA A 153 46.19 -6.26 11.87
C ALA A 153 46.69 -7.30 12.87
N ASN A 154 45.85 -8.28 13.22
CA ASN A 154 46.15 -9.34 14.19
C ASN A 154 46.69 -10.64 13.57
N ALA A 155 46.98 -10.65 12.27
CA ALA A 155 47.49 -11.84 11.59
C ALA A 155 48.92 -12.18 12.08
N PRO A 156 49.19 -13.43 12.49
CA PRO A 156 50.48 -13.81 13.07
C PRO A 156 51.59 -13.87 12.01
N ASN A 157 52.83 -13.62 12.42
CA ASN A 157 54.04 -13.69 11.57
C ASN A 157 54.02 -12.70 10.40
N THR A 158 53.47 -11.50 10.62
CA THR A 158 53.37 -10.46 9.59
C THR A 158 54.39 -9.34 9.79
N PRO A 159 54.86 -8.66 8.70
CA PRO A 159 55.84 -7.58 8.81
C PRO A 159 55.42 -6.41 9.70
N TRP A 160 54.12 -6.14 9.82
CA TRP A 160 53.54 -5.00 10.54
C TRP A 160 53.14 -5.30 11.99
N GLU A 161 53.29 -6.54 12.46
CA GLU A 161 52.76 -7.02 13.75
C GLU A 161 53.28 -6.18 14.94
N GLU A 162 54.59 -5.99 15.05
CA GLU A 162 55.21 -5.23 16.15
C GLU A 162 54.93 -3.72 16.06
N THR A 163 54.72 -3.19 14.85
CA THR A 163 54.38 -1.79 14.62
C THR A 163 52.96 -1.49 15.07
N LEU A 164 51.99 -2.36 14.72
CA LEU A 164 50.59 -2.17 15.12
C LEU A 164 50.33 -2.50 16.61
N LYS A 165 51.04 -3.47 17.20
CA LYS A 165 51.01 -3.71 18.66
C LYS A 165 51.44 -2.47 19.44
N ARG A 166 52.50 -1.79 19.00
CA ARG A 166 52.98 -0.53 19.61
C ARG A 166 52.01 0.63 19.39
N ALA A 167 51.31 0.67 18.25
CA ALA A 167 50.32 1.70 17.95
C ALA A 167 49.03 1.57 18.78
N ASN A 168 48.77 0.40 19.38
CA ASN A 168 47.64 0.11 20.26
C ASN A 168 46.29 0.61 19.71
N ILE A 169 45.96 0.18 18.48
CA ILE A 169 44.79 0.67 17.75
C ILE A 169 43.52 0.05 18.34
N SER A 170 42.82 0.82 19.16
CA SER A 170 41.45 0.51 19.61
C SER A 170 40.45 1.44 18.93
N ARG A 171 39.34 0.89 18.45
CA ARG A 171 38.16 1.67 18.02
C ARG A 171 36.99 1.27 18.90
N ASP A 172 36.53 2.22 19.70
CA ASP A 172 35.41 1.98 20.60
C ASP A 172 34.08 1.90 19.84
N GLU A 173 33.27 0.89 20.17
CA GLU A 173 31.92 0.77 19.66
C GLU A 173 31.06 1.96 20.05
N PHE A 174 30.17 2.38 19.15
CA PHE A 174 29.19 3.42 19.47
C PHE A 174 28.09 2.82 20.36
N PRO A 175 27.55 3.57 21.35
CA PRO A 175 26.47 3.08 22.18
C PRO A 175 25.34 2.45 21.36
N SER A 176 24.85 1.30 21.84
CA SER A 176 23.74 0.58 21.24
C SER A 176 22.45 1.43 21.28
N PRO A 177 21.44 1.11 20.45
CA PRO A 177 20.14 1.79 20.51
C PRO A 177 19.52 1.78 21.92
N VAL A 178 19.71 0.70 22.67
CA VAL A 178 19.20 0.55 24.05
C VAL A 178 19.93 1.51 24.99
N GLU A 179 21.26 1.54 24.96
CA GLU A 179 22.07 2.44 25.79
C GLU A 179 21.79 3.93 25.47
N LEU A 180 21.57 4.27 24.19
CA LEU A 180 21.16 5.62 23.79
C LEU A 180 19.77 5.96 24.31
N TYR A 181 18.82 5.04 24.19
CA TYR A 181 17.45 5.28 24.65
C TYR A 181 17.42 5.48 26.17
N ASP A 182 17.97 4.55 26.94
CA ASP A 182 17.97 4.60 28.40
C ASP A 182 18.77 5.80 28.92
N GLY A 183 19.92 6.09 28.30
CA GLY A 183 20.78 7.22 28.66
C GLY A 183 20.18 8.59 28.39
N LEU A 184 19.26 8.72 27.43
CA LEU A 184 18.72 10.02 27.01
C LEU A 184 17.25 10.21 27.38
N LYS A 185 16.45 9.15 27.57
CA LYS A 185 14.99 9.23 27.67
C LYS A 185 14.48 10.21 28.73
N HIS A 186 15.18 10.35 29.84
CA HIS A 186 14.80 11.26 30.93
C HIS A 186 14.82 12.75 30.53
N LEU A 187 15.68 13.14 29.58
CA LEU A 187 15.77 14.51 29.04
C LEU A 187 14.79 14.75 27.89
N CYS A 188 14.18 13.67 27.36
CA CYS A 188 13.60 13.63 26.02
C CYS A 188 12.13 13.20 26.06
N SER A 189 11.22 14.07 25.61
CA SER A 189 9.80 13.67 25.54
C SER A 189 9.55 12.59 24.49
N GLU A 190 10.35 12.55 23.42
CA GLU A 190 10.32 11.56 22.34
C GLU A 190 11.76 11.27 21.89
N ILE A 191 12.02 10.03 21.47
CA ILE A 191 13.29 9.58 20.87
C ILE A 191 12.92 8.62 19.73
N ASP A 192 13.32 8.93 18.50
CA ASP A 192 13.24 8.02 17.34
C ASP A 192 14.66 7.57 16.98
N ILE A 193 14.92 6.26 17.08
CA ILE A 193 16.20 5.64 16.72
C ILE A 193 15.93 4.57 15.67
N TRP A 194 16.60 4.66 14.52
CA TRP A 194 16.52 3.63 13.48
C TRP A 194 17.88 3.33 12.87
N LYS A 195 18.00 2.12 12.29
CA LYS A 195 19.18 1.68 11.58
C LYS A 195 18.85 1.55 10.10
N THR A 196 19.71 2.10 9.25
CA THR A 196 19.60 1.97 7.79
C THR A 196 20.93 1.47 7.22
N THR A 197 20.87 0.40 6.43
CA THR A 197 22.04 -0.11 5.70
C THR A 197 21.99 0.37 4.26
N TYR A 198 22.89 1.26 3.89
CA TYR A 198 23.04 1.74 2.53
C TYR A 198 23.95 0.79 1.76
N ILE A 199 23.53 0.29 0.60
CA ILE A 199 24.37 -0.53 -0.27
C ILE A 199 25.03 0.38 -1.30
N HIS A 200 26.36 0.48 -1.27
CA HIS A 200 27.14 1.22 -2.27
C HIS A 200 27.75 0.25 -3.27
N THR A 201 27.46 0.45 -4.55
CA THR A 201 28.12 -0.27 -5.63
C THR A 201 29.51 0.31 -5.85
N MET A 202 30.54 -0.50 -5.65
CA MET A 202 31.94 -0.13 -5.87
C MET A 202 32.44 -0.84 -7.12
N GLU A 203 33.29 -0.18 -7.90
CA GLU A 203 33.84 -0.76 -9.14
C GLU A 203 34.63 -2.05 -8.89
N ASN A 204 35.30 -2.16 -7.75
CA ASN A 204 36.07 -3.33 -7.32
C ASN A 204 36.41 -3.26 -5.82
N HIS A 205 37.12 -4.27 -5.30
CA HIS A 205 37.59 -4.33 -3.91
C HIS A 205 38.55 -3.19 -3.56
N GLU A 206 39.38 -2.73 -4.50
CA GLU A 206 40.24 -1.57 -4.33
C GLU A 206 39.41 -0.29 -4.13
N GLY A 207 38.24 -0.19 -4.75
CA GLY A 207 37.24 0.83 -4.49
C GLY A 207 36.77 0.84 -3.03
N ILE A 208 36.53 -0.35 -2.43
CA ILE A 208 36.21 -0.47 -1.01
C ILE A 208 37.37 0.06 -0.16
N VAL A 209 38.62 -0.31 -0.47
CA VAL A 209 39.82 0.18 0.23
C VAL A 209 39.89 1.71 0.20
N GLU A 210 39.70 2.33 -0.97
CA GLU A 210 39.69 3.78 -1.10
C GLU A 210 38.57 4.45 -0.31
N TRP A 211 37.38 3.83 -0.25
CA TRP A 211 36.28 4.31 0.57
C TRP A 211 36.61 4.29 2.05
N VAL A 212 37.12 3.17 2.56
CA VAL A 212 37.36 2.98 3.99
C VAL A 212 38.62 3.67 4.51
N LYS A 213 39.54 4.11 3.63
CA LYS A 213 40.58 5.10 3.98
C LYS A 213 39.99 6.38 4.57
N GLY A 214 38.78 6.77 4.17
CA GLY A 214 38.08 7.93 4.71
C GLY A 214 37.26 7.66 5.96
N THR A 215 37.09 6.39 6.39
CA THR A 215 36.09 6.02 7.42
C THR A 215 36.59 5.05 8.49
N GLY A 216 37.84 4.57 8.39
CA GLY A 216 38.39 3.68 9.42
C GLY A 216 39.77 3.07 9.21
N LEU A 217 40.31 3.06 7.98
CA LEU A 217 41.53 2.30 7.66
C LEU A 217 42.84 3.03 8.04
N ARG A 218 42.85 4.37 8.02
CA ARG A 218 44.05 5.20 8.28
C ARG A 218 44.82 4.85 9.57
N PRO A 219 44.16 4.67 10.73
CA PRO A 219 44.86 4.26 11.95
C PRO A 219 45.69 2.98 11.80
N TYR A 220 45.31 2.07 10.89
CA TYR A 220 46.03 0.82 10.64
C TYR A 220 47.17 0.96 9.63
N ILE A 221 47.14 1.97 8.74
CA ILE A 221 48.12 2.10 7.65
C ILE A 221 49.09 3.25 7.84
N ASP A 222 48.71 4.31 8.57
CA ASP A 222 49.53 5.49 8.79
C ASP A 222 50.78 5.22 9.65
N PRO A 223 50.74 4.35 10.69
CA PRO A 223 51.94 4.00 11.47
C PRO A 223 52.94 3.12 10.70
N LEU A 224 52.53 2.52 9.58
CA LEU A 224 53.34 1.57 8.82
C LEU A 224 54.30 2.27 7.85
N SER A 225 55.51 1.71 7.71
CA SER A 225 56.42 2.05 6.61
C SER A 225 55.80 1.69 5.25
N ASP A 226 56.33 2.24 4.16
CA ASP A 226 55.76 2.01 2.82
C ASP A 226 55.71 0.53 2.43
N SER A 227 56.74 -0.24 2.78
CA SER A 227 56.82 -1.69 2.54
C SER A 227 55.78 -2.47 3.37
N GLU A 228 55.67 -2.16 4.66
CA GLU A 228 54.65 -2.77 5.54
C GLU A 228 53.23 -2.41 5.07
N ARG A 229 53.02 -1.17 4.62
CA ARG A 229 51.74 -0.66 4.15
C ARG A 229 51.27 -1.35 2.87
N GLU A 230 52.16 -1.53 1.90
CA GLU A 230 51.84 -2.26 0.67
C GLU A 230 51.45 -3.71 0.98
N ALA A 231 52.23 -4.36 1.84
CA ALA A 231 51.98 -5.75 2.22
C ALA A 231 50.68 -5.89 3.06
N PHE A 232 50.38 -4.92 3.94
CA PHE A 232 49.12 -4.86 4.69
C PHE A 232 47.92 -4.71 3.76
N LEU A 233 47.97 -3.76 2.82
CA LEU A 233 46.88 -3.51 1.88
C LEU A 233 46.61 -4.72 0.99
N LYS A 234 47.66 -5.42 0.54
CA LYS A 234 47.53 -6.65 -0.24
C LYS A 234 46.79 -7.74 0.55
N HIS A 235 47.14 -7.92 1.83
CA HIS A 235 46.49 -8.91 2.69
C HIS A 235 45.04 -8.51 3.02
N TYR A 236 44.79 -7.22 3.24
CA TYR A 236 43.46 -6.67 3.48
C TYR A 236 42.53 -6.86 2.28
N VAL A 237 43.01 -6.59 1.05
CA VAL A 237 42.23 -6.82 -0.19
C VAL A 237 41.89 -8.31 -0.37
N ALA A 238 42.79 -9.23 -0.01
CA ALA A 238 42.50 -10.66 -0.07
C ALA A 238 41.32 -11.04 0.84
N LYS A 239 41.30 -10.54 2.08
CA LYS A 239 40.16 -10.75 3.00
C LYS A 239 38.88 -10.07 2.53
N LEU A 240 38.97 -8.87 1.93
CA LEU A 240 37.80 -8.21 1.35
C LEU A 240 37.15 -9.05 0.23
N LYS A 241 37.92 -9.82 -0.53
CA LYS A 241 37.39 -10.71 -1.58
C LYS A 241 36.56 -11.87 -1.02
N GLU A 242 36.87 -12.32 0.19
CA GLU A 242 36.08 -13.34 0.88
C GLU A 242 34.75 -12.76 1.39
N GLY A 243 34.78 -11.54 1.95
CA GLY A 243 33.60 -10.89 2.52
C GLY A 243 32.67 -10.20 1.50
N TYR A 244 33.17 -9.84 0.32
CA TYR A 244 32.43 -9.10 -0.70
C TYR A 244 32.53 -9.78 -2.07
N PRO A 245 31.61 -10.71 -2.42
CA PRO A 245 31.66 -11.40 -3.71
C PRO A 245 31.42 -10.44 -4.88
N SER A 246 32.19 -10.60 -5.95
CA SER A 246 31.99 -9.87 -7.20
C SER A 246 30.66 -10.26 -7.85
N GLN A 247 29.94 -9.26 -8.34
CA GLN A 247 28.68 -9.42 -9.06
C GLN A 247 28.93 -9.78 -10.53
N LYS A 248 27.85 -10.06 -11.28
CA LYS A 248 27.93 -10.49 -12.69
C LYS A 248 28.67 -9.49 -13.60
N ASP A 249 28.64 -8.21 -13.25
CA ASP A 249 29.30 -7.11 -13.97
C ASP A 249 30.72 -6.81 -13.43
N GLY A 250 31.22 -7.59 -12.47
CA GLY A 250 32.53 -7.42 -11.84
C GLY A 250 32.55 -6.44 -10.66
N LYS A 251 31.46 -5.70 -10.40
CA LYS A 251 31.37 -4.76 -9.29
C LYS A 251 31.18 -5.46 -7.95
N VAL A 252 31.36 -4.74 -6.85
CA VAL A 252 31.16 -5.26 -5.48
C VAL A 252 30.18 -4.39 -4.71
N LEU A 253 29.38 -5.00 -3.85
CA LEU A 253 28.36 -4.31 -3.06
C LEU A 253 28.88 -4.12 -1.64
N LEU A 254 29.04 -2.86 -1.21
CA LEU A 254 29.48 -2.47 0.12
C LEU A 254 28.27 -2.04 0.97
N PRO A 255 27.81 -2.86 1.92
CA PRO A 255 26.84 -2.43 2.93
C PRO A 255 27.50 -1.42 3.88
N TYR A 256 26.75 -0.36 4.18
CA TYR A 256 27.19 0.73 5.04
C TYR A 256 26.08 1.06 6.05
N PRO A 257 25.96 0.27 7.13
CA PRO A 257 25.01 0.51 8.20
C PRO A 257 25.28 1.85 8.89
N ARG A 258 24.19 2.57 9.15
CA ARG A 258 24.16 3.84 9.88
C ARG A 258 23.10 3.75 10.94
N LEU A 259 23.42 4.26 12.13
CA LEU A 259 22.46 4.51 13.20
C LEU A 259 22.06 5.98 13.09
N LEU A 260 20.76 6.22 13.02
CA LEU A 260 20.16 7.53 12.90
C LEU A 260 19.25 7.75 14.10
N THR A 261 19.32 8.95 14.66
CA THR A 261 18.47 9.37 15.76
C THR A 261 17.87 10.72 15.42
N ALA A 262 16.55 10.79 15.42
CA ALA A 262 15.83 12.04 15.25
C ALA A 262 14.93 12.32 16.45
N LYS A 263 14.99 13.59 16.86
CA LYS A 263 14.19 14.24 17.91
C LYS A 263 14.60 13.86 19.32
N SER A 264 14.88 14.90 20.11
CA SER A 264 14.51 14.86 21.51
C SER A 264 14.17 16.20 22.12
N THR A 265 12.94 16.27 22.61
CA THR A 265 12.31 17.46 23.16
C THR A 265 12.57 17.57 24.66
N ARG A 266 13.20 18.68 25.09
CA ARG A 266 13.53 18.97 26.50
C ARG A 266 12.27 18.95 27.38
N ASN A 267 12.26 18.13 28.43
CA ASN A 267 11.14 18.02 29.38
C ASN A 267 10.92 19.32 30.19
N ARG A 268 9.69 19.86 30.20
CA ARG A 268 9.31 21.07 30.98
C ARG A 268 9.39 20.88 32.51
N MET A 269 9.53 19.65 33.02
CA MET A 269 9.46 19.36 34.45
C MET A 269 10.78 19.61 35.21
N ALA A 270 11.90 19.79 34.52
CA ALA A 270 13.21 19.99 35.16
C ALA A 270 13.42 21.39 35.79
N GLU A 271 12.45 22.31 35.66
CA GLU A 271 12.52 23.67 36.23
C GLU A 271 11.80 23.81 37.59
N ARG A 272 11.32 22.73 38.21
CA ARG A 272 10.51 22.79 39.45
C ARG A 272 11.16 22.29 40.74
N GLU A 273 12.45 22.02 40.74
CA GLU A 273 13.19 21.68 41.96
C GLU A 273 14.24 22.76 42.29
N GLU A 274 13.78 23.99 42.58
CA GLU A 274 14.52 24.95 43.42
C GLU A 274 13.65 26.18 43.65
N SER A 275 12.77 26.13 44.66
CA SER A 275 12.35 27.26 45.54
C SER A 275 11.04 26.95 46.30
N SER A 276 11.21 26.53 47.56
CA SER A 276 10.59 26.97 48.82
C SER A 276 9.14 27.55 48.93
N PRO A 277 8.53 27.51 50.14
CA PRO A 277 7.20 26.93 50.32
C PRO A 277 6.09 27.92 50.76
N ALA A 278 4.87 27.36 50.77
CA ALA A 278 3.72 27.64 51.64
C ALA A 278 3.12 29.06 51.68
N LEU A 279 1.81 29.16 51.40
CA LEU A 279 0.82 29.82 52.27
C LEU A 279 -0.61 29.57 51.79
N GLU A 280 -1.50 29.52 52.77
CA GLU A 280 -2.88 29.03 52.75
C GLU A 280 -3.92 30.04 52.24
N ALA A 281 -5.12 29.49 51.98
CA ALA A 281 -6.46 30.04 52.22
C ALA A 281 -7.01 31.19 51.36
N GLN A 282 -8.14 30.96 50.68
CA GLN A 282 -9.50 31.35 51.14
C GLN A 282 -10.55 31.17 50.02
N ALA A 283 -11.78 30.87 50.43
CA ALA A 283 -12.96 30.69 49.59
C ALA A 283 -13.90 31.92 49.65
N SER A 284 -14.64 32.19 48.57
CA SER A 284 -15.97 32.85 48.47
C SER A 284 -16.34 32.91 46.97
N ASP A 285 -17.39 32.24 46.48
CA ASP A 285 -18.85 32.50 46.51
C ASP A 285 -19.32 33.64 45.57
N GLU A 286 -20.06 33.28 44.51
CA GLU A 286 -21.26 33.96 43.95
C GLU A 286 -21.77 33.33 42.62
N GLY A 287 -23.05 32.91 42.60
CA GLY A 287 -24.07 33.23 41.58
C GLY A 287 -24.07 32.60 40.16
N PRO A 288 -25.22 32.13 39.61
CA PRO A 288 -25.30 31.44 38.31
C PRO A 288 -25.65 32.39 37.13
N PRO A 289 -25.15 32.20 35.90
CA PRO A 289 -25.62 33.02 34.78
C PRO A 289 -26.71 32.33 33.92
N SER A 290 -27.64 33.19 33.52
CA SER A 290 -28.86 32.98 32.74
C SER A 290 -28.63 32.78 31.23
N LYS A 291 -29.67 32.26 30.55
CA LYS A 291 -29.74 32.04 29.10
C LYS A 291 -29.98 33.35 28.33
N ARG A 292 -29.24 33.48 27.22
CA ARG A 292 -29.34 34.42 26.07
C ARG A 292 -28.82 35.85 26.29
N GLN A 293 -27.52 36.00 26.04
CA GLN A 293 -26.99 37.13 25.28
C GLN A 293 -25.94 36.62 24.28
N ARG A 294 -26.42 36.25 23.09
CA ARG A 294 -25.57 36.07 21.91
C ARG A 294 -25.18 37.46 21.42
N GLY A 295 -23.93 37.87 21.66
CA GLY A 295 -23.31 38.97 20.94
C GLY A 295 -22.80 40.10 21.83
N PHE A 296 -21.50 40.09 22.06
CA PHE A 296 -20.60 41.24 22.25
C PHE A 296 -19.22 40.59 22.47
N ILE A 297 -18.49 40.19 21.42
CA ILE A 297 -17.32 40.93 20.92
C ILE A 297 -17.10 40.65 19.41
N ALA A 298 -17.60 39.53 18.87
CA ALA A 298 -17.44 39.16 17.46
C ALA A 298 -18.27 40.01 16.46
N ARG A 299 -19.15 40.92 16.92
CA ARG A 299 -20.02 41.75 16.05
C ARG A 299 -19.43 43.12 15.67
N GLN A 300 -18.34 43.57 16.31
CA GLN A 300 -17.68 44.84 15.95
C GLN A 300 -16.67 44.73 14.80
N LYS A 301 -16.20 43.51 14.44
CA LYS A 301 -15.21 43.29 13.36
C LYS A 301 -15.69 42.43 12.17
N LYS A 302 -16.95 41.99 12.13
CA LYS A 302 -17.53 41.13 11.06
C LYS A 302 -16.68 39.88 10.70
N THR A 303 -15.97 39.27 11.66
CA THR A 303 -15.07 38.11 11.41
C THR A 303 -15.62 36.83 12.05
N ARG A 304 -15.53 35.69 11.33
CA ARG A 304 -16.03 34.36 11.74
C ARG A 304 -15.03 33.68 12.70
N CYS A 305 -15.51 32.96 13.72
CA CYS A 305 -14.70 32.15 14.64
C CYS A 305 -14.12 30.92 13.92
N ASP A 306 -12.89 30.52 14.23
CA ASP A 306 -12.17 29.35 13.66
C ASP A 306 -12.37 28.05 14.45
N GLU A 307 -13.22 28.06 15.48
CA GLU A 307 -13.66 26.89 16.28
C GLU A 307 -12.57 26.13 17.07
N ASP A 308 -11.32 26.59 17.06
CA ASP A 308 -10.26 26.13 17.97
C ASP A 308 -10.49 26.61 19.42
N PHE A 309 -9.87 25.96 20.41
CA PHE A 309 -9.94 26.41 21.81
C PHE A 309 -8.57 26.63 22.48
N PRO A 310 -8.26 27.87 22.89
CA PRO A 310 -8.95 29.11 22.53
C PRO A 310 -8.79 29.42 21.03
N CYS A 311 -9.82 29.99 20.42
CA CYS A 311 -9.87 30.26 18.99
C CYS A 311 -8.81 31.30 18.58
N GLY A 312 -8.31 31.26 17.34
CA GLY A 312 -7.18 32.06 16.89
C GLY A 312 -7.41 33.58 17.01
N LEU A 313 -8.66 34.03 16.88
CA LEU A 313 -9.02 35.43 17.10
C LEU A 313 -8.96 35.82 18.58
N CYS A 314 -9.43 34.97 19.49
CA CYS A 314 -9.35 35.23 20.93
C CYS A 314 -7.89 35.18 21.43
N LYS A 315 -7.09 34.29 20.86
CA LYS A 315 -5.65 34.15 21.15
C LYS A 315 -4.85 35.37 20.67
N SER A 316 -5.16 35.88 19.47
CA SER A 316 -4.48 37.05 18.89
C SER A 316 -4.86 38.38 19.54
N LEU A 317 -6.09 38.51 20.05
CA LEU A 317 -6.54 39.72 20.75
C LEU A 317 -6.27 39.69 22.26
N GLY A 318 -5.71 38.60 22.80
CA GLY A 318 -5.40 38.48 24.23
C GLY A 318 -6.63 38.49 25.13
N ILE A 319 -7.80 38.05 24.62
CA ILE A 319 -9.06 38.00 25.36
C ILE A 319 -9.45 36.55 25.64
N GLN A 320 -10.00 36.31 26.84
CA GLN A 320 -10.34 34.96 27.28
C GLN A 320 -11.45 34.35 26.41
N CYS A 321 -11.13 33.26 25.71
CA CYS A 321 -12.08 32.53 24.88
C CYS A 321 -13.05 31.74 25.77
N ARG A 322 -14.35 32.11 25.77
CA ARG A 322 -15.37 31.50 26.65
C ARG A 322 -16.12 30.30 26.03
N PHE A 323 -15.73 29.78 24.86
CA PHE A 323 -16.41 28.65 24.18
C PHE A 323 -15.68 27.31 24.37
N THR A 324 -16.23 26.31 25.05
CA THR A 324 -15.53 25.05 25.45
C THR A 324 -14.76 24.26 24.37
N GLN A 325 -13.61 23.65 24.75
CA GLN A 325 -12.70 22.82 23.92
C GLN A 325 -13.39 21.63 23.24
N ARG A 326 -13.10 21.43 21.94
CA ARG A 326 -13.59 20.27 21.17
C ARG A 326 -12.67 19.06 21.38
N LYS A 327 -13.23 17.92 21.78
CA LYS A 327 -12.51 16.63 21.86
C LYS A 327 -12.09 16.14 20.47
N ALA A 328 -10.94 15.44 20.38
CA ALA A 328 -10.48 14.77 19.17
C ALA A 328 -11.62 13.94 18.56
N THR A 329 -11.76 14.02 17.23
CA THR A 329 -12.87 13.31 16.59
C THR A 329 -12.57 11.82 16.60
N ARG A 330 -13.60 11.01 16.87
CA ARG A 330 -13.50 9.55 16.96
C ARG A 330 -12.93 8.93 15.64
N ASN A 331 -12.92 9.68 14.54
CA ASN A 331 -12.38 9.31 13.22
C ASN A 331 -10.85 9.21 13.15
N GLU A 332 -10.13 10.13 13.78
CA GLU A 332 -8.66 10.17 13.72
C GLU A 332 -8.01 9.06 14.58
N ALA A 333 -8.67 8.68 15.67
CA ALA A 333 -8.25 7.55 16.51
C ALA A 333 -8.46 6.19 15.82
N SER A 334 -9.52 6.04 15.02
CA SER A 334 -9.81 4.80 14.28
C SER A 334 -8.80 4.52 13.16
N LEU A 335 -8.30 5.55 12.46
CA LEU A 335 -7.32 5.39 11.37
C LEU A 335 -5.99 4.80 11.85
N GLY A 336 -5.41 5.37 12.91
CA GLY A 336 -4.18 4.84 13.50
C GLY A 336 -4.35 3.40 13.98
N MET A 337 -5.55 3.04 14.41
CA MET A 337 -5.85 1.68 14.86
C MET A 337 -6.06 0.70 13.69
N ILE A 338 -6.66 1.10 12.57
CA ILE A 338 -6.77 0.28 11.34
C ILE A 338 -5.38 -0.02 10.78
N VAL A 339 -4.51 0.99 10.70
CA VAL A 339 -3.10 0.79 10.29
C VAL A 339 -2.37 -0.14 11.26
N ASN A 340 -2.65 -0.06 12.57
CA ASN A 340 -2.11 -0.99 13.55
C ASN A 340 -2.72 -2.40 13.47
N ILE A 341 -3.98 -2.56 13.05
CA ILE A 341 -4.55 -3.88 12.73
C ILE A 341 -3.79 -4.48 11.55
N LEU A 342 -3.59 -3.71 10.47
CA LEU A 342 -2.82 -4.13 9.30
C LEU A 342 -1.40 -4.60 9.69
N ARG A 343 -0.69 -3.83 10.52
CA ARG A 343 0.65 -4.20 11.03
C ARG A 343 0.66 -5.36 12.03
N ARG A 344 -0.36 -5.48 12.90
CA ARG A 344 -0.48 -6.59 13.86
C ARG A 344 -0.86 -7.89 13.17
N ILE A 345 -1.60 -7.79 12.08
CA ILE A 345 -1.88 -8.87 11.14
C ILE A 345 -0.54 -9.36 10.57
N GLU A 346 0.31 -8.49 10.05
CA GLU A 346 1.67 -8.84 9.57
C GLU A 346 2.52 -9.54 10.65
N GLY A 347 2.60 -9.00 11.87
CA GLY A 347 3.45 -9.53 12.93
C GLY A 347 3.07 -10.92 13.51
N LYS A 348 1.88 -11.46 13.21
CA LYS A 348 1.47 -12.81 13.65
C LYS A 348 1.82 -13.92 12.65
N ILE A 349 2.32 -13.59 11.45
CA ILE A 349 2.72 -14.57 10.44
C ILE A 349 4.06 -15.23 10.79
N ASP A 350 4.92 -14.54 11.55
CA ASP A 350 6.25 -15.06 11.91
C ASP A 350 6.23 -16.08 13.06
N ASP A 351 5.24 -16.02 13.96
CA ASP A 351 5.14 -16.94 15.10
C ASP A 351 4.56 -18.33 14.75
N GLY A 352 4.11 -18.53 13.51
CA GLY A 352 3.49 -19.77 13.04
C GLY A 352 4.45 -20.81 12.43
N LYS A 353 5.75 -20.51 12.32
CA LYS A 353 6.78 -21.42 11.79
C LYS A 353 7.85 -21.73 12.84
N THR A 354 7.44 -22.24 13.99
CA THR A 354 8.34 -22.97 14.89
C THR A 354 7.77 -24.36 15.13
N THR A 355 8.18 -25.32 14.30
CA THR A 355 8.15 -26.72 14.67
C THR A 355 9.46 -27.36 14.26
N GLU A 356 10.07 -28.00 15.24
CA GLU A 356 11.46 -28.42 15.34
C GLU A 356 11.90 -29.35 14.21
N VAL A 357 13.07 -29.10 13.64
CA VAL A 357 13.85 -30.13 12.94
C VAL A 357 15.24 -30.15 13.58
N ASN A 358 15.48 -31.23 14.33
CA ASN A 358 16.76 -31.57 14.95
C ASN A 358 17.84 -31.81 13.87
N PRO A 359 19.12 -31.50 14.16
CA PRO A 359 20.19 -31.50 13.18
C PRO A 359 20.85 -32.87 12.99
N MET A 360 21.52 -33.01 11.85
CA MET A 360 22.53 -34.01 11.45
C MET A 360 22.04 -35.27 10.72
N THR A 361 22.18 -35.27 9.40
CA THR A 361 23.26 -36.04 8.74
C THR A 361 23.47 -35.54 7.31
N ASP A 362 24.70 -35.08 7.06
CA ASP A 362 25.29 -34.81 5.76
C ASP A 362 25.30 -36.08 4.89
N THR A 363 24.85 -36.00 3.63
CA THR A 363 25.61 -36.58 2.51
C THR A 363 25.33 -35.84 1.21
N ARG A 364 26.36 -35.14 0.72
CA ARG A 364 26.47 -34.47 -0.58
C ARG A 364 26.43 -35.49 -1.74
N ILE A 365 25.90 -35.09 -2.89
CA ILE A 365 26.55 -35.33 -4.19
C ILE A 365 26.44 -34.07 -5.08
N HIS A 366 27.63 -33.58 -5.47
CA HIS A 366 27.93 -32.50 -6.42
C HIS A 366 27.63 -32.91 -7.88
N ALA A 367 27.40 -31.92 -8.76
CA ALA A 367 28.07 -31.89 -10.07
C ALA A 367 28.09 -30.48 -10.70
N THR A 368 29.26 -29.85 -10.59
CA THR A 368 29.75 -28.72 -11.38
C THR A 368 30.32 -29.26 -12.70
N ALA A 369 30.18 -28.57 -13.84
CA ALA A 369 31.27 -28.37 -14.82
C ALA A 369 30.84 -27.52 -16.04
N LEU A 370 31.68 -26.54 -16.38
CA LEU A 370 31.69 -25.74 -17.60
C LEU A 370 32.89 -26.14 -18.49
N ARG A 371 32.66 -26.18 -19.82
CA ARG A 371 33.56 -25.90 -20.99
C ARG A 371 34.52 -27.01 -21.49
N PRO A 372 34.99 -27.02 -22.79
CA PRO A 372 35.31 -25.87 -23.67
C PRO A 372 35.04 -25.93 -25.22
N PHE A 373 35.31 -24.77 -25.87
CA PHE A 373 35.50 -24.38 -27.31
C PHE A 373 36.20 -25.45 -28.23
N ASN A 374 36.13 -25.55 -29.59
CA ASN A 374 35.97 -24.64 -30.77
C ASN A 374 35.85 -25.53 -32.08
N PRO A 375 36.06 -25.06 -33.36
CA PRO A 375 35.28 -24.22 -34.30
C PRO A 375 34.94 -24.90 -35.67
N ARG A 376 34.04 -24.31 -36.49
CA ARG A 376 34.15 -24.06 -37.97
C ARG A 376 32.78 -23.90 -38.66
N SER A 377 32.62 -22.77 -39.34
CA SER A 377 31.72 -22.53 -40.51
C SER A 377 32.51 -22.86 -41.81
N PRO A 378 31.94 -22.91 -43.05
CA PRO A 378 30.85 -22.05 -43.55
C PRO A 378 29.88 -22.60 -44.66
N ALA A 379 28.90 -21.75 -44.98
CA ALA A 379 28.39 -21.40 -46.33
C ALA A 379 27.21 -22.15 -46.99
N ASN A 380 26.29 -21.30 -47.49
CA ASN A 380 25.42 -21.38 -48.69
C ASN A 380 24.21 -22.35 -48.64
N SER A 381 23.02 -22.06 -49.19
CA SER A 381 22.48 -21.03 -50.10
C SER A 381 20.97 -21.24 -50.27
N SER A 382 20.24 -20.17 -50.65
CA SER A 382 18.90 -20.17 -51.33
C SER A 382 17.73 -20.80 -50.57
N GLU A 383 16.46 -20.48 -50.78
CA GLU A 383 15.70 -19.45 -51.47
C GLU A 383 14.24 -19.70 -51.05
N VAL A 384 13.42 -18.64 -51.04
CA VAL A 384 12.01 -18.64 -51.45
C VAL A 384 10.99 -19.55 -50.73
N LEU A 385 10.07 -18.87 -50.04
CA LEU A 385 8.62 -19.07 -49.97
C LEU A 385 8.05 -20.49 -50.15
N GLY A 386 7.33 -20.94 -49.13
CA GLY A 386 6.35 -22.02 -49.27
C GLY A 386 5.64 -22.32 -47.96
N VAL A 387 4.50 -21.68 -47.71
CA VAL A 387 3.45 -22.28 -46.86
C VAL A 387 3.09 -23.61 -47.51
N PRO A 388 3.16 -24.75 -46.80
CA PRO A 388 1.88 -25.41 -46.47
C PRO A 388 1.85 -26.35 -45.24
N SER A 389 0.65 -26.42 -44.66
CA SER A 389 -0.04 -27.64 -44.24
C SER A 389 0.69 -28.62 -43.32
N PHE A 390 0.56 -28.44 -42.01
CA PHE A 390 0.60 -29.56 -41.05
C PHE A 390 -0.45 -29.39 -39.94
N LEU A 391 -1.73 -29.43 -40.31
CA LEU A 391 -2.73 -30.06 -39.46
C LEU A 391 -2.52 -31.58 -39.53
N GLN A 392 -1.51 -32.06 -38.82
CA GLN A 392 -1.43 -33.46 -38.43
C GLN A 392 -0.86 -33.54 -37.03
N ARG A 393 -1.74 -33.92 -36.11
CA ARG A 393 -1.44 -34.33 -34.75
C ARG A 393 -0.17 -35.18 -34.74
N ARG A 394 0.83 -34.69 -34.02
CA ARG A 394 1.72 -35.54 -33.23
C ARG A 394 1.65 -35.03 -31.80
N ASP A 395 1.12 -35.89 -30.95
CA ASP A 395 1.17 -35.79 -29.50
C ASP A 395 2.63 -35.75 -29.07
N THR A 396 3.15 -34.54 -28.93
CA THR A 396 4.26 -34.25 -28.03
C THR A 396 3.78 -33.11 -27.17
N ILE A 397 3.20 -33.52 -26.04
CA ILE A 397 3.01 -32.68 -24.87
C ILE A 397 4.37 -32.07 -24.57
N VAL A 398 4.54 -30.80 -24.94
CA VAL A 398 5.56 -29.98 -24.30
C VAL A 398 5.03 -29.81 -22.89
N GLU A 399 5.59 -30.59 -21.96
CA GLU A 399 5.37 -30.39 -20.54
C GLU A 399 5.79 -28.96 -20.21
N SER A 400 4.79 -28.08 -20.11
CA SER A 400 4.87 -26.90 -19.27
C SER A 400 5.50 -27.31 -17.93
N PRO A 401 6.37 -26.50 -17.31
CA PRO A 401 6.87 -26.83 -15.98
C PRO A 401 5.65 -27.11 -15.11
N SER A 402 5.54 -28.36 -14.66
CA SER A 402 4.45 -28.83 -13.84
C SER A 402 4.33 -27.87 -12.67
N ALA A 403 3.20 -27.16 -12.61
CA ALA A 403 2.72 -26.65 -11.33
C ALA A 403 2.80 -27.82 -10.34
N PRO A 404 3.25 -27.59 -9.09
CA PRO A 404 3.27 -28.66 -8.11
C PRO A 404 1.89 -29.32 -8.13
N SER A 405 1.86 -30.61 -8.44
CA SER A 405 0.67 -31.43 -8.42
C SER A 405 0.27 -31.66 -6.97
N ASP A 406 -0.22 -30.60 -6.32
CA ASP A 406 -0.99 -30.76 -5.11
C ASP A 406 -2.34 -31.37 -5.50
N PRO A 407 -2.84 -32.38 -4.76
CA PRO A 407 -4.21 -32.84 -4.94
C PRO A 407 -5.14 -31.63 -4.83
N SER A 408 -6.09 -31.50 -5.76
CA SER A 408 -7.10 -30.44 -5.73
C SER A 408 -7.65 -30.32 -4.31
N PRO A 409 -7.64 -29.13 -3.69
CA PRO A 409 -8.07 -28.98 -2.31
C PRO A 409 -9.50 -29.54 -2.15
N ALA A 410 -9.75 -30.21 -1.02
CA ALA A 410 -11.06 -30.83 -0.74
C ALA A 410 -12.22 -29.82 -0.81
N ILE A 411 -11.95 -28.52 -0.63
CA ILE A 411 -12.92 -27.44 -0.65
C ILE A 411 -12.36 -26.26 -1.45
N SER A 412 -13.06 -25.82 -2.49
CA SER A 412 -12.67 -24.67 -3.30
C SER A 412 -13.10 -23.33 -2.66
N PHE A 413 -12.35 -22.25 -2.94
CA PHE A 413 -12.74 -20.89 -2.58
C PHE A 413 -13.84 -20.32 -3.52
N SER A 414 -13.83 -20.71 -4.80
CA SER A 414 -14.79 -20.27 -5.82
C SER A 414 -16.22 -20.71 -5.50
N ALA A 415 -17.19 -19.83 -5.74
CA ALA A 415 -18.60 -20.13 -5.52
C ALA A 415 -19.16 -21.10 -6.56
N HIS A 416 -18.74 -21.02 -7.83
CA HIS A 416 -19.17 -21.97 -8.87
C HIS A 416 -18.67 -23.40 -8.59
N GLN A 417 -17.50 -23.54 -7.95
CA GLN A 417 -16.94 -24.85 -7.60
C GLN A 417 -17.71 -25.54 -6.46
N VAL A 418 -18.51 -24.80 -5.69
CA VAL A 418 -19.39 -25.37 -4.65
C VAL A 418 -20.33 -26.41 -5.23
N LEU A 419 -20.87 -26.16 -6.43
CA LEU A 419 -21.74 -27.09 -7.14
C LEU A 419 -21.12 -28.49 -7.27
N PHE A 420 -19.80 -28.58 -7.39
CA PHE A 420 -19.06 -29.82 -7.66
C PHE A 420 -18.53 -30.52 -6.41
N TRP A 421 -18.89 -30.06 -5.20
CA TRP A 421 -18.54 -30.77 -3.98
C TRP A 421 -19.23 -32.14 -3.93
N PRO A 422 -18.55 -33.21 -3.45
CA PRO A 422 -19.11 -34.55 -3.41
C PRO A 422 -20.47 -34.63 -2.68
N ALA A 423 -20.57 -33.99 -1.52
CA ALA A 423 -21.82 -33.98 -0.74
C ALA A 423 -22.96 -33.22 -1.44
N ILE A 424 -22.65 -32.15 -2.19
CA ILE A 424 -23.64 -31.41 -2.96
C ILE A 424 -24.08 -32.26 -4.16
N GLN A 425 -23.13 -32.78 -4.95
CA GLN A 425 -23.42 -33.65 -6.09
C GLN A 425 -24.30 -34.86 -5.72
N ALA A 426 -24.10 -35.44 -4.53
CA ALA A 426 -24.93 -36.53 -4.03
C ALA A 426 -26.40 -36.11 -3.76
N ALA A 427 -26.62 -34.86 -3.32
CA ALA A 427 -27.94 -34.32 -3.00
C ALA A 427 -28.71 -33.76 -4.22
N LEU A 428 -28.02 -33.44 -5.32
CA LEU A 428 -28.63 -32.80 -6.49
C LEU A 428 -29.69 -33.69 -7.19
N PRO A 429 -30.76 -33.07 -7.74
CA PRO A 429 -31.71 -33.76 -8.62
C PRO A 429 -31.02 -34.27 -9.90
N GLU A 430 -31.54 -35.33 -10.52
CA GLU A 430 -30.91 -35.89 -11.73
C GLU A 430 -30.88 -34.93 -12.92
N SER A 431 -31.88 -34.05 -13.05
CA SER A 431 -31.86 -32.99 -14.07
C SER A 431 -30.65 -32.06 -13.91
N VAL A 432 -30.27 -31.73 -12.68
CA VAL A 432 -29.12 -30.86 -12.39
C VAL A 432 -27.80 -31.61 -12.54
N LYS A 433 -27.71 -32.87 -12.12
CA LYS A 433 -26.52 -33.70 -12.34
C LYS A 433 -26.18 -33.83 -13.82
N LEU A 434 -27.19 -34.04 -14.67
CA LEU A 434 -26.99 -34.07 -16.12
C LEU A 434 -26.46 -32.73 -16.65
N MET A 435 -27.01 -31.60 -16.20
CA MET A 435 -26.47 -30.27 -16.54
C MET A 435 -25.01 -30.11 -16.09
N CYS A 436 -24.65 -30.57 -14.90
CA CYS A 436 -23.26 -30.53 -14.39
C CYS A 436 -22.31 -31.36 -15.26
N GLN A 437 -22.73 -32.57 -15.67
CA GLN A 437 -21.93 -33.45 -16.54
C GLN A 437 -21.70 -32.85 -17.92
N MET A 438 -22.73 -32.22 -18.51
CA MET A 438 -22.62 -31.57 -19.82
C MET A 438 -21.72 -30.33 -19.77
N ASN A 439 -21.84 -29.55 -18.69
CA ASN A 439 -21.14 -28.28 -18.57
C ASN A 439 -19.71 -28.44 -18.04
N GLY A 440 -19.40 -29.43 -17.20
CA GLY A 440 -18.06 -29.58 -16.58
C GLY A 440 -17.78 -28.54 -15.49
N SER A 441 -16.72 -28.72 -14.71
CA SER A 441 -16.42 -27.88 -13.53
C SER A 441 -15.90 -26.48 -13.86
N ASP A 442 -15.40 -26.25 -15.07
CA ASP A 442 -14.83 -24.99 -15.54
C ASP A 442 -15.79 -24.17 -16.41
N TYR A 443 -17.09 -24.53 -16.42
CA TYR A 443 -18.05 -23.97 -17.37
C TYR A 443 -18.18 -22.45 -17.28
N SER A 444 -18.12 -21.86 -16.09
CA SER A 444 -18.26 -20.41 -15.91
C SER A 444 -17.14 -19.68 -16.66
N THR A 445 -15.89 -20.10 -16.47
CA THR A 445 -14.72 -19.54 -17.16
C THR A 445 -14.77 -19.80 -18.67
N ARG A 446 -15.14 -21.02 -19.09
CA ARG A 446 -15.18 -21.38 -20.51
C ARG A 446 -16.28 -20.66 -21.28
N LEU A 447 -17.48 -20.54 -20.70
CA LEU A 447 -18.58 -19.80 -21.30
C LEU A 447 -18.21 -18.32 -21.45
N GLU A 448 -17.67 -17.70 -20.40
CA GLU A 448 -17.27 -16.28 -20.46
C GLU A 448 -16.10 -16.05 -21.43
N ALA A 449 -15.12 -16.95 -21.50
CA ALA A 449 -14.01 -16.87 -22.45
C ALA A 449 -14.45 -17.05 -23.91
N SER A 450 -15.55 -17.76 -24.15
CA SER A 450 -16.10 -18.01 -25.49
C SER A 450 -16.96 -16.87 -26.05
N ARG A 451 -17.16 -15.80 -25.27
CA ARG A 451 -18.09 -14.73 -25.66
C ARG A 451 -17.63 -13.98 -26.91
N PRO A 452 -18.58 -13.58 -27.77
CA PRO A 452 -18.27 -12.70 -28.88
C PRO A 452 -17.73 -11.37 -28.35
N LYS A 453 -16.79 -10.77 -29.08
CA LYS A 453 -16.22 -9.46 -28.77
C LYS A 453 -17.32 -8.39 -28.76
N LEU A 454 -17.13 -7.33 -27.98
CA LEU A 454 -18.04 -6.17 -28.01
C LEU A 454 -18.11 -5.57 -29.43
N PRO A 455 -19.31 -5.21 -29.92
CA PRO A 455 -19.49 -4.73 -31.28
C PRO A 455 -18.69 -3.45 -31.55
N HIS A 456 -18.23 -3.31 -32.79
CA HIS A 456 -17.38 -2.19 -33.25
C HIS A 456 -18.16 -0.98 -33.76
N THR A 457 -19.38 -1.21 -34.25
CA THR A 457 -20.28 -0.20 -34.82
C THR A 457 -21.44 0.02 -33.86
N SER A 458 -21.68 1.28 -33.51
CA SER A 458 -22.93 1.73 -32.89
C SER A 458 -24.09 1.36 -33.82
N SER A 459 -25.27 1.13 -33.25
CA SER A 459 -26.52 0.97 -34.00
C SER A 459 -26.92 2.22 -34.80
N VAL A 460 -26.25 3.35 -34.55
CA VAL A 460 -26.51 4.66 -35.15
C VAL A 460 -25.32 5.07 -36.03
N ASP A 461 -25.60 5.47 -37.28
CA ASP A 461 -24.62 6.09 -38.19
C ASP A 461 -24.16 7.44 -37.63
N MET A 462 -23.14 7.40 -36.77
CA MET A 462 -22.56 8.60 -36.18
C MET A 462 -21.62 9.29 -37.19
N PRO A 463 -21.75 10.61 -37.42
CA PRO A 463 -20.82 11.37 -38.25
C PRO A 463 -19.38 11.22 -37.74
N SER A 464 -18.39 11.11 -38.63
CA SER A 464 -16.98 10.91 -38.24
C SER A 464 -16.41 12.00 -37.32
N ASP A 465 -17.05 13.17 -37.23
CA ASP A 465 -16.65 14.33 -36.44
C ASP A 465 -17.48 14.53 -35.15
N TRP A 466 -18.35 13.58 -34.76
CA TRP A 466 -19.33 13.80 -33.68
C TRP A 466 -18.72 14.22 -32.34
N LEU A 467 -17.50 13.76 -32.03
CA LEU A 467 -16.78 14.16 -30.81
C LEU A 467 -16.48 15.67 -30.77
N SER A 468 -16.25 16.31 -31.92
CA SER A 468 -15.99 17.76 -31.99
C SER A 468 -17.24 18.60 -31.76
N LYS A 469 -18.43 17.99 -31.85
CA LYS A 469 -19.73 18.65 -31.65
C LYS A 469 -20.21 18.58 -30.20
N LEU A 470 -19.49 17.86 -29.33
CA LEU A 470 -19.84 17.74 -27.91
C LEU A 470 -19.63 19.07 -27.18
N SER A 471 -20.63 19.48 -26.38
CA SER A 471 -20.49 20.67 -25.57
C SER A 471 -19.59 20.42 -24.35
N ILE A 472 -18.81 21.42 -23.95
CA ILE A 472 -18.00 21.37 -22.72
C ILE A 472 -18.89 21.10 -21.49
N ALA A 473 -20.13 21.59 -21.49
CA ALA A 473 -21.09 21.32 -20.43
C ALA A 473 -21.43 19.82 -20.32
N THR A 474 -21.64 19.15 -21.45
CA THR A 474 -21.89 17.70 -21.49
C THR A 474 -20.68 16.91 -20.99
N LEU A 475 -19.47 17.26 -21.45
CA LEU A 475 -18.23 16.61 -21.00
C LEU A 475 -18.03 16.75 -19.49
N LYS A 476 -18.24 17.96 -18.97
CA LYS A 476 -18.13 18.23 -17.53
C LYS A 476 -19.18 17.47 -16.73
N GLN A 477 -20.45 17.48 -17.18
CA GLN A 477 -21.54 16.78 -16.51
C GLN A 477 -21.27 15.27 -16.39
N LEU A 478 -20.87 14.62 -17.49
CA LEU A 478 -20.55 13.19 -17.48
C LEU A 478 -19.33 12.87 -16.61
N SER A 479 -18.33 13.77 -16.61
CA SER A 479 -17.15 13.65 -15.74
C SER A 479 -17.55 13.72 -14.26
N ASP A 480 -18.37 14.71 -13.90
CA ASP A 480 -18.86 14.90 -12.52
C ASP A 480 -19.67 13.68 -12.06
N VAL A 481 -20.48 13.10 -12.95
CA VAL A 481 -21.19 11.85 -12.65
C VAL A 481 -20.23 10.71 -12.37
N TYR A 482 -19.20 10.48 -13.19
CA TYR A 482 -18.18 9.46 -12.92
C TYR A 482 -17.51 9.64 -11.55
N PHE A 483 -17.14 10.88 -11.19
CA PHE A 483 -16.49 11.15 -9.91
C PHE A 483 -17.42 10.98 -8.70
N THR A 484 -18.73 11.15 -8.89
CA THR A 484 -19.75 11.01 -7.84
C THR A 484 -20.37 9.60 -7.77
N THR A 485 -19.95 8.67 -8.63
CA THR A 485 -20.40 7.28 -8.62
C THR A 485 -19.23 6.31 -8.53
N PHE A 486 -18.46 6.13 -9.61
CA PHE A 486 -17.42 5.11 -9.72
C PHE A 486 -16.14 5.46 -8.95
N ASN A 487 -15.69 6.72 -9.01
CA ASN A 487 -14.40 7.11 -8.41
C ASN A 487 -14.45 7.15 -6.87
N LEU A 488 -15.65 7.19 -6.27
CA LEU A 488 -15.85 7.20 -4.82
C LEU A 488 -15.34 5.92 -4.15
N ALA A 489 -15.66 4.76 -4.75
CA ALA A 489 -15.23 3.46 -4.24
C ALA A 489 -13.86 3.04 -4.81
N ASN A 490 -13.51 3.53 -5.99
CA ASN A 490 -12.32 3.18 -6.76
C ASN A 490 -11.60 4.46 -7.22
N PRO A 491 -10.74 5.06 -6.39
CA PRO A 491 -10.09 6.34 -6.70
C PRO A 491 -8.94 6.16 -7.73
N ILE A 492 -9.32 5.82 -8.96
CA ILE A 492 -8.41 5.58 -10.11
C ILE A 492 -7.83 6.91 -10.61
N LEU A 493 -8.62 7.98 -10.54
CA LEU A 493 -8.22 9.30 -11.00
C LEU A 493 -8.17 10.30 -9.84
N ASP A 494 -7.17 11.18 -9.88
CA ASP A 494 -7.20 12.44 -9.15
C ASP A 494 -8.08 13.43 -9.90
N GLN A 495 -9.12 13.93 -9.24
CA GLN A 495 -10.12 14.78 -9.88
C GLN A 495 -9.55 16.13 -10.33
N LYS A 496 -8.63 16.72 -9.55
CA LYS A 496 -8.03 18.03 -9.87
C LYS A 496 -7.18 17.90 -11.12
N THR A 497 -6.28 16.93 -11.14
CA THR A 497 -5.44 16.62 -12.31
C THR A 497 -6.29 16.29 -13.54
N TYR A 498 -7.38 15.55 -13.39
CA TYR A 498 -8.28 15.23 -14.49
C TYR A 498 -8.88 16.49 -15.13
N PHE A 499 -9.54 17.35 -14.35
CA PHE A 499 -10.21 18.52 -14.91
C PHE A 499 -9.24 19.60 -15.40
N GLN A 500 -8.08 19.74 -14.75
CA GLN A 500 -7.12 20.80 -15.08
C GLN A 500 -6.17 20.41 -16.22
N ARG A 501 -5.87 19.12 -16.39
CA ARG A 501 -4.89 18.65 -17.38
C ARG A 501 -5.50 17.67 -18.36
N THR A 502 -5.99 16.52 -17.89
CA THR A 502 -6.42 15.43 -18.78
C THR A 502 -7.57 15.84 -19.70
N LEU A 503 -8.61 16.48 -19.14
CA LEU A 503 -9.77 16.95 -19.91
C LEU A 503 -9.38 18.06 -20.89
N GLY A 504 -8.54 19.01 -20.45
CA GLY A 504 -8.06 20.11 -21.30
C GLY A 504 -7.28 19.60 -22.51
N VAL A 505 -6.32 18.70 -22.30
CA VAL A 505 -5.52 18.10 -23.39
C VAL A 505 -6.39 17.36 -24.40
N ALA A 506 -7.41 16.62 -23.93
CA ALA A 506 -8.34 15.93 -24.83
C ALA A 506 -9.18 16.92 -25.67
N ILE A 507 -9.66 18.01 -25.07
CA ILE A 507 -10.46 19.03 -25.77
C ILE A 507 -9.60 19.80 -26.77
N ASP A 508 -8.44 20.30 -26.34
CA ASP A 508 -7.52 21.09 -27.17
C ASP A 508 -6.97 20.25 -28.34
N GLY A 509 -6.71 18.97 -28.10
CA GLY A 509 -6.33 17.99 -29.11
C GLY A 509 -7.48 17.45 -29.97
N SER A 510 -8.71 17.97 -29.82
CA SER A 510 -9.91 17.51 -30.54
C SER A 510 -10.12 15.99 -30.47
N PHE A 511 -9.87 15.39 -29.31
CA PHE A 511 -9.90 13.95 -29.07
C PHE A 511 -8.99 13.15 -30.03
N GLY A 512 -7.75 13.61 -30.22
CA GLY A 512 -6.72 12.95 -31.02
C GLY A 512 -6.24 11.59 -30.46
N ILE A 513 -5.23 10.99 -31.10
CA ILE A 513 -4.61 9.74 -30.64
C ILE A 513 -3.60 10.06 -29.53
N CYS A 514 -4.12 10.21 -28.30
CA CYS A 514 -3.32 10.34 -27.08
C CYS A 514 -3.99 9.66 -25.89
N ILE A 515 -3.23 9.41 -24.82
CA ILE A 515 -3.71 8.67 -23.65
C ILE A 515 -4.79 9.46 -22.89
N GLU A 516 -4.68 10.79 -22.83
CA GLU A 516 -5.67 11.66 -22.19
C GLU A 516 -7.03 11.55 -22.88
N SER A 517 -7.05 11.55 -24.21
CA SER A 517 -8.30 11.36 -24.98
C SER A 517 -8.92 10.00 -24.68
N CYS A 518 -8.11 8.95 -24.61
CA CYS A 518 -8.58 7.61 -24.25
C CYS A 518 -9.20 7.59 -22.83
N ILE A 519 -8.53 8.17 -21.83
CA ILE A 519 -9.03 8.27 -20.46
C ILE A 519 -10.35 9.04 -20.41
N VAL A 520 -10.41 10.22 -21.04
CA VAL A 520 -11.64 11.05 -21.04
C VAL A 520 -12.80 10.29 -21.66
N LEU A 521 -12.59 9.62 -22.80
CA LEU A 521 -13.64 8.85 -23.46
C LEU A 521 -14.15 7.70 -22.58
N VAL A 522 -13.30 6.96 -21.88
CA VAL A 522 -13.77 5.92 -20.94
C VAL A 522 -14.51 6.54 -19.74
N VAL A 523 -14.04 7.69 -19.23
CA VAL A 523 -14.76 8.44 -18.18
C VAL A 523 -16.14 8.89 -18.66
N MET A 524 -16.30 9.29 -19.93
CA MET A 524 -17.61 9.64 -20.51
C MET A 524 -18.52 8.42 -20.59
N ALA A 525 -17.98 7.28 -21.02
CA ALA A 525 -18.71 6.01 -21.09
C ALA A 525 -19.25 5.61 -19.71
N LEU A 526 -18.39 5.62 -18.69
CA LEU A 526 -18.79 5.36 -17.30
C LEU A 526 -19.73 6.45 -16.75
N GLY A 527 -19.56 7.71 -17.16
CA GLY A 527 -20.46 8.81 -16.81
C GLY A 527 -21.90 8.57 -17.27
N GLN A 528 -22.11 8.05 -18.50
CA GLN A 528 -23.46 7.70 -18.98
C GLN A 528 -24.08 6.55 -18.18
N ILE A 529 -23.28 5.53 -17.86
CA ILE A 529 -23.71 4.42 -17.01
C ILE A 529 -24.06 4.95 -15.60
N GLY A 530 -23.26 5.86 -15.05
CA GLY A 530 -23.48 6.50 -13.76
C GLY A 530 -24.76 7.35 -13.73
N GLN A 531 -25.12 8.00 -14.83
CA GLN A 531 -26.37 8.77 -14.91
C GLN A 531 -27.59 7.84 -14.78
N LYS A 532 -27.56 6.68 -15.45
CA LYS A 532 -28.58 5.65 -15.28
C LYS A 532 -28.62 5.16 -13.83
N ALA A 533 -27.47 4.92 -13.19
CA ALA A 533 -27.43 4.51 -11.80
C ALA A 533 -28.06 5.54 -10.85
N LEU A 534 -27.81 6.84 -11.06
CA LEU A 534 -28.43 7.91 -10.27
C LEU A 534 -29.95 8.00 -10.50
N GLN A 535 -30.42 7.71 -11.73
CA GLN A 535 -31.84 7.63 -12.03
C GLN A 535 -32.50 6.41 -11.34
N GLU A 536 -31.83 5.26 -11.34
CA GLU A 536 -32.29 4.03 -10.65
C GLU A 536 -32.51 4.27 -9.15
N ALA A 537 -31.66 5.08 -8.51
CA ALA A 537 -31.80 5.47 -7.11
C ALA A 537 -32.71 6.68 -6.85
N GLY A 538 -33.29 7.29 -7.88
CA GLY A 538 -34.12 8.50 -7.74
C GLY A 538 -33.35 9.76 -7.31
N LEU A 539 -32.03 9.78 -7.50
CA LEU A 539 -31.12 10.87 -7.09
C LEU A 539 -30.84 11.88 -8.22
N ALA A 540 -31.22 11.58 -9.45
CA ALA A 540 -31.07 12.46 -10.60
C ALA A 540 -32.32 13.34 -10.82
N ALA A 541 -32.14 14.62 -11.15
CA ALA A 541 -33.22 15.44 -11.69
C ALA A 541 -33.63 14.92 -13.08
N THR A 542 -34.93 14.96 -13.41
CA THR A 542 -35.43 14.68 -14.77
C THR A 542 -34.62 15.49 -15.79
N PRO A 543 -34.05 14.86 -16.84
CA PRO A 543 -33.21 15.60 -17.77
C PRO A 543 -33.99 16.72 -18.42
N ALA A 544 -33.46 17.94 -18.40
CA ALA A 544 -33.79 18.89 -19.45
C ALA A 544 -33.38 18.23 -20.77
N THR A 545 -34.31 18.13 -21.72
CA THR A 545 -34.08 17.61 -23.08
C THR A 545 -32.75 18.14 -23.62
N SER A 546 -31.75 17.25 -23.72
CA SER A 546 -30.49 17.56 -24.37
C SER A 546 -30.78 17.88 -25.85
N PRO A 547 -30.18 18.92 -26.44
CA PRO A 547 -30.29 19.19 -27.88
C PRO A 547 -29.75 18.04 -28.75
N TYR A 548 -28.97 17.14 -28.14
CA TYR A 548 -28.47 15.91 -28.74
C TYR A 548 -29.23 14.71 -28.17
N GLY A 549 -30.49 14.56 -28.58
CA GLY A 549 -31.39 13.50 -28.15
C GLY A 549 -30.97 12.07 -28.53
N HIS A 550 -29.86 11.88 -29.24
CA HIS A 550 -29.37 10.58 -29.71
C HIS A 550 -28.59 9.78 -28.66
N PHE A 551 -28.04 10.40 -27.63
CA PHE A 551 -27.22 9.71 -26.61
C PHE A 551 -28.00 9.29 -25.36
N ASN A 552 -29.31 9.59 -25.31
CA ASN A 552 -30.16 9.39 -24.14
C ASN A 552 -31.21 8.27 -24.32
N SER A 553 -31.28 7.63 -25.47
CA SER A 553 -32.24 6.54 -25.72
C SER A 553 -31.49 5.23 -25.91
N GLY A 554 -31.04 4.62 -24.82
CA GLY A 554 -30.80 3.17 -24.85
C GLY A 554 -32.15 2.52 -25.14
N GLN A 555 -32.35 2.02 -26.36
CA GLN A 555 -33.37 1.01 -26.59
C GLN A 555 -33.01 -0.23 -25.75
N ASP A 556 -34.01 -1.01 -25.33
CA ASP A 556 -33.77 -2.24 -24.56
C ASP A 556 -32.74 -3.12 -25.28
N GLY A 557 -31.56 -3.30 -24.65
CA GLY A 557 -30.46 -4.12 -25.16
C GLY A 557 -29.20 -3.37 -25.62
N GLU A 558 -29.21 -2.03 -25.75
CA GLU A 558 -28.01 -1.27 -26.10
C GLU A 558 -27.11 -0.97 -24.89
N MET A 559 -25.81 -1.22 -25.04
CA MET A 559 -24.81 -0.96 -24.00
C MET A 559 -24.50 0.54 -23.91
N LEU A 560 -24.96 1.17 -22.83
CA LEU A 560 -24.69 2.58 -22.55
C LEU A 560 -23.18 2.87 -22.49
N GLY A 561 -22.77 4.02 -23.04
CA GLY A 561 -21.35 4.39 -23.07
C GLY A 561 -20.51 3.64 -24.11
N LEU A 562 -21.06 2.66 -24.82
CA LEU A 562 -20.28 1.84 -25.74
C LEU A 562 -19.65 2.67 -26.88
N ASP A 563 -20.31 3.73 -27.35
CA ASP A 563 -19.78 4.59 -28.41
C ASP A 563 -18.50 5.30 -27.98
N PHE A 564 -18.52 5.93 -26.81
CA PHE A 564 -17.35 6.53 -26.20
C PHE A 564 -16.26 5.50 -25.94
N PHE A 565 -16.63 4.33 -25.41
CA PHE A 565 -15.68 3.25 -25.16
C PHE A 565 -15.05 2.72 -26.45
N ASN A 566 -15.81 2.59 -27.53
CA ASN A 566 -15.33 2.17 -28.84
C ASN A 566 -14.32 3.16 -29.42
N GLU A 567 -14.60 4.46 -29.32
CA GLU A 567 -13.67 5.50 -29.74
C GLU A 567 -12.38 5.50 -28.93
N ALA A 568 -12.46 5.19 -27.63
CA ALA A 568 -11.28 5.00 -26.78
C ALA A 568 -10.46 3.77 -27.21
N ARG A 569 -11.11 2.61 -27.40
CA ARG A 569 -10.47 1.36 -27.84
C ARG A 569 -9.77 1.52 -29.19
N LYS A 570 -10.40 2.21 -30.14
CA LYS A 570 -9.83 2.50 -31.47
C LYS A 570 -8.52 3.28 -31.38
N ARG A 571 -8.47 4.32 -30.53
CA ARG A 571 -7.29 5.18 -30.35
C ARG A 571 -6.17 4.47 -29.57
N PHE A 572 -6.55 3.77 -28.51
CA PHE A 572 -5.59 3.08 -27.64
C PHE A 572 -4.80 1.97 -28.36
N GLY A 573 -5.28 1.46 -29.50
CA GLY A 573 -4.55 0.49 -30.32
C GLY A 573 -3.12 0.91 -30.65
N PHE A 574 -2.87 2.21 -30.88
CA PHE A 574 -1.52 2.75 -31.13
C PHE A 574 -0.70 3.00 -29.86
N LEU A 575 -1.36 3.04 -28.69
CA LEU A 575 -0.78 3.35 -27.39
C LEU A 575 -0.58 2.09 -26.52
N MET A 576 -0.96 0.91 -27.03
CA MET A 576 -1.09 -0.32 -26.22
C MET A 576 0.19 -0.85 -25.58
N CYS A 577 1.36 -0.31 -25.98
CA CYS A 577 2.66 -0.64 -25.45
C CYS A 577 3.13 0.32 -24.33
N GLU A 578 2.39 1.41 -24.06
CA GLU A 578 2.69 2.32 -22.97
C GLU A 578 2.50 1.62 -21.60
N GLN A 579 3.39 1.91 -20.65
CA GLN A 579 3.41 1.30 -19.31
C GLN A 579 3.52 2.32 -18.17
N ASP A 580 3.10 3.56 -18.43
CA ASP A 580 3.12 4.63 -17.46
C ASP A 580 1.86 4.67 -16.56
N LEU A 581 1.78 5.72 -15.74
CA LEU A 581 0.64 5.96 -14.84
C LEU A 581 -0.69 6.05 -15.62
N GLN A 582 -0.71 6.77 -16.74
CA GLN A 582 -1.93 7.04 -17.51
C GLN A 582 -2.41 5.79 -18.25
N ALA A 583 -1.49 4.98 -18.77
CA ALA A 583 -1.81 3.67 -19.32
C ALA A 583 -2.45 2.75 -18.26
N CYS A 584 -1.91 2.73 -17.03
CA CYS A 584 -2.49 1.98 -15.92
C CYS A 584 -3.91 2.46 -15.57
N GLN A 585 -4.13 3.79 -15.51
CA GLN A 585 -5.46 4.38 -15.31
C GLN A 585 -6.44 3.97 -16.41
N PHE A 586 -6.02 4.02 -17.67
CA PHE A 586 -6.84 3.60 -18.81
C PHE A 586 -7.26 2.14 -18.69
N TYR A 587 -6.33 1.24 -18.36
CA TYR A 587 -6.65 -0.18 -18.18
C TYR A 587 -7.64 -0.40 -17.03
N LEU A 588 -7.46 0.27 -15.89
CA LEU A 588 -8.39 0.16 -14.76
C LEU A 588 -9.79 0.70 -15.07
N LEU A 589 -9.89 1.86 -15.73
CA LEU A 589 -11.16 2.42 -16.18
C LEU A 589 -11.86 1.50 -17.20
N SER A 590 -11.10 0.97 -18.15
CA SER A 590 -11.62 0.02 -19.14
C SER A 590 -12.08 -1.27 -18.47
N GLY A 591 -11.36 -1.72 -17.44
CA GLY A 591 -11.75 -2.83 -16.59
C GLY A 591 -13.10 -2.59 -15.91
N LEU A 592 -13.31 -1.42 -15.31
CA LEU A 592 -14.62 -1.05 -14.74
C LEU A 592 -15.74 -1.06 -15.78
N PHE A 593 -15.49 -0.58 -16.99
CA PHE A 593 -16.48 -0.65 -18.07
C PHE A 593 -16.84 -2.10 -18.42
N TYR A 594 -15.85 -2.98 -18.55
CA TYR A 594 -16.10 -4.42 -18.76
C TYR A 594 -16.80 -5.09 -17.57
N ALA A 595 -16.53 -4.65 -16.35
CA ALA A 595 -17.21 -5.12 -15.15
C ALA A 595 -18.70 -4.78 -15.19
N GLU A 596 -19.05 -3.53 -15.56
CA GLU A 596 -20.45 -3.10 -15.70
C GLU A 596 -21.17 -3.80 -16.86
N ALA A 597 -20.42 -4.12 -17.91
CA ALA A 597 -20.85 -4.95 -19.03
C ALA A 597 -21.00 -6.45 -18.70
N LEU A 598 -20.73 -6.86 -17.45
CA LEU A 598 -20.74 -8.25 -17.00
C LEU A 598 -19.80 -9.15 -17.81
N ARG A 599 -18.61 -8.66 -18.18
CA ARG A 599 -17.59 -9.38 -18.96
C ARG A 599 -16.33 -9.66 -18.14
N PRO A 600 -16.36 -10.65 -17.22
CA PRO A 600 -15.32 -10.82 -16.21
C PRO A 600 -13.96 -11.24 -16.78
N VAL A 601 -13.93 -11.99 -17.90
CA VAL A 601 -12.66 -12.38 -18.56
C VAL A 601 -12.00 -11.18 -19.26
N ASP A 602 -12.78 -10.34 -19.92
CA ASP A 602 -12.29 -9.09 -20.50
C ASP A 602 -11.82 -8.12 -19.40
N TRP A 603 -12.54 -8.07 -18.28
CA TRP A 603 -12.13 -7.30 -17.10
C TRP A 603 -10.79 -7.80 -16.55
N TRP A 604 -10.65 -9.12 -16.33
CA TRP A 604 -9.39 -9.73 -15.90
C TRP A 604 -8.23 -9.38 -16.84
N ALA A 605 -8.43 -9.44 -18.16
CA ALA A 605 -7.39 -9.08 -19.12
C ALA A 605 -6.91 -7.61 -18.97
N MET A 606 -7.82 -6.69 -18.67
CA MET A 606 -7.45 -5.30 -18.37
C MET A 606 -6.69 -5.18 -17.05
N LEU A 607 -7.09 -5.92 -16.01
CA LEU A 607 -6.38 -5.95 -14.74
C LEU A 607 -4.98 -6.54 -14.86
N SER A 608 -4.78 -7.60 -15.67
CA SER A 608 -3.45 -8.14 -15.93
C SER A 608 -2.53 -7.12 -16.61
N ARG A 609 -3.08 -6.28 -17.50
CA ARG A 609 -2.35 -5.17 -18.12
C ARG A 609 -2.02 -4.08 -17.11
N ALA A 610 -2.97 -3.67 -16.27
CA ALA A 610 -2.74 -2.71 -15.18
C ALA A 610 -1.69 -3.22 -14.16
N SER A 611 -1.70 -4.53 -13.88
CA SER A 611 -0.70 -5.19 -13.05
C SER A 611 0.69 -5.13 -13.67
N ALA A 612 0.80 -5.36 -14.99
CA ALA A 612 2.06 -5.20 -15.70
C ALA A 612 2.58 -3.75 -15.65
N CYS A 613 1.72 -2.74 -15.84
CA CYS A 613 2.09 -1.33 -15.67
C CYS A 613 2.59 -1.07 -14.23
N SER A 614 1.88 -1.59 -13.23
CA SER A 614 2.24 -1.44 -11.83
C SER A 614 3.60 -2.07 -11.51
N ALA A 615 3.84 -3.29 -11.98
CA ALA A 615 5.13 -3.93 -11.86
C ALA A 615 6.22 -3.14 -12.58
N TYR A 616 5.94 -2.57 -13.75
CA TYR A 616 6.91 -1.78 -14.50
C TYR A 616 7.37 -0.54 -13.71
N PHE A 617 6.46 0.31 -13.24
CA PHE A 617 6.87 1.54 -12.55
C PHE A 617 7.35 1.31 -11.11
N TRP A 618 6.98 0.20 -10.45
CA TRP A 618 7.54 -0.14 -9.13
C TRP A 618 8.91 -0.82 -9.22
N ASN A 619 9.21 -1.56 -10.28
CA ASN A 619 10.54 -2.17 -10.49
C ASN A 619 11.54 -1.23 -11.19
N ASN A 620 11.07 -0.27 -11.99
CA ASN A 620 11.91 0.71 -12.69
C ASN A 620 11.81 2.08 -12.01
N VAL A 621 12.25 2.16 -10.76
CA VAL A 621 12.21 3.40 -9.97
C VAL A 621 13.15 4.45 -10.55
N SER A 622 12.62 5.43 -11.29
CA SER A 622 13.33 6.70 -11.53
C SER A 622 13.40 7.51 -10.24
N ARG A 623 14.49 8.28 -10.05
CA ARG A 623 14.80 9.01 -8.80
C ARG A 623 13.98 10.30 -8.60
N GLU A 624 13.16 10.71 -9.56
CA GLU A 624 12.40 11.97 -9.54
C GLU A 624 10.90 11.68 -9.66
N ARG A 625 10.28 11.17 -8.59
CA ARG A 625 8.82 11.13 -8.48
C ARG A 625 8.38 12.01 -7.33
N ASP A 626 7.43 12.90 -7.61
CA ASP A 626 6.79 13.69 -6.57
C ASP A 626 5.90 12.79 -5.67
N GLU A 627 5.57 13.27 -4.48
CA GLU A 627 4.77 12.49 -3.52
C GLU A 627 3.39 12.12 -4.07
N TRP A 628 2.82 13.00 -4.90
CA TRP A 628 1.52 12.77 -5.55
C TRP A 628 1.57 11.59 -6.51
N MET A 629 2.59 11.48 -7.36
CA MET A 629 2.73 10.40 -8.33
C MET A 629 2.92 9.06 -7.61
N LEU A 630 3.74 9.01 -6.55
CA LEU A 630 3.91 7.80 -5.75
C LEU A 630 2.61 7.36 -5.08
N ASP A 631 1.84 8.32 -4.57
CA ASP A 631 0.54 8.06 -3.98
C ASP A 631 -0.47 7.53 -5.02
N MET A 632 -0.56 8.16 -6.19
CA MET A 632 -1.41 7.68 -7.29
C MET A 632 -1.03 6.27 -7.75
N GLN A 633 0.26 6.01 -7.94
CA GLN A 633 0.79 4.69 -8.28
C GLN A 633 0.45 3.62 -7.23
N SER A 634 0.48 3.98 -5.95
CA SER A 634 0.02 3.11 -4.86
C SER A 634 -1.49 2.84 -4.96
N ARG A 635 -2.33 3.86 -5.19
CA ARG A 635 -3.79 3.67 -5.38
C ARG A 635 -4.09 2.67 -6.49
N LEU A 636 -3.46 2.84 -7.66
CA LEU A 636 -3.70 1.95 -8.81
C LEU A 636 -3.25 0.53 -8.53
N PHE A 637 -2.11 0.35 -7.88
CA PHE A 637 -1.64 -0.98 -7.47
C PHE A 637 -2.67 -1.67 -6.57
N TRP A 638 -3.10 -1.01 -5.49
CA TRP A 638 -4.02 -1.61 -4.53
C TRP A 638 -5.42 -1.86 -5.11
N ILE A 639 -5.90 -1.02 -6.04
CA ILE A 639 -7.14 -1.28 -6.80
C ILE A 639 -6.97 -2.53 -7.67
N THR A 640 -5.86 -2.63 -8.40
CA THR A 640 -5.55 -3.78 -9.27
C THR A 640 -5.50 -5.07 -8.46
N SER A 641 -4.73 -5.11 -7.37
CA SER A 641 -4.57 -6.28 -6.50
C SER A 641 -5.87 -6.67 -5.79
N MET A 642 -6.78 -5.72 -5.55
CA MET A 642 -8.09 -6.02 -4.97
C MET A 642 -9.00 -6.75 -5.97
N PHE A 643 -9.14 -6.24 -7.19
CA PHE A 643 -10.03 -6.85 -8.18
C PHE A 643 -9.45 -8.13 -8.79
N GLU A 644 -8.15 -8.19 -9.00
CA GLU A 644 -7.48 -9.39 -9.50
C GLU A 644 -7.66 -10.57 -8.55
N ALA A 645 -7.55 -10.33 -7.24
CA ALA A 645 -7.77 -11.38 -6.24
C ALA A 645 -9.19 -11.98 -6.37
N VAL A 646 -10.22 -11.15 -6.58
CA VAL A 646 -11.60 -11.63 -6.72
C VAL A 646 -11.77 -12.46 -8.00
N LEU A 647 -11.31 -11.96 -9.15
CA LEU A 647 -11.51 -12.63 -10.44
C LEU A 647 -10.71 -13.92 -10.59
N SER A 648 -9.42 -13.88 -10.24
CA SER A 648 -8.55 -15.05 -10.34
C SER A 648 -9.01 -16.17 -9.43
N GLN A 649 -9.62 -15.85 -8.28
CA GLN A 649 -10.16 -16.84 -7.35
C GLN A 649 -11.49 -17.43 -7.83
N GLU A 650 -12.44 -16.61 -8.30
CA GLU A 650 -13.75 -17.13 -8.70
C GLU A 650 -13.70 -17.93 -10.00
N LEU A 651 -12.94 -17.45 -10.98
CA LEU A 651 -12.85 -18.04 -12.33
C LEU A 651 -11.64 -18.94 -12.51
N ASN A 652 -10.85 -19.20 -11.46
CA ASN A 652 -9.59 -19.94 -11.53
C ASN A 652 -8.65 -19.45 -12.64
N LEU A 653 -8.63 -18.12 -12.86
CA LEU A 653 -7.77 -17.51 -13.87
C LEU A 653 -6.33 -17.37 -13.34
N PRO A 654 -5.31 -17.38 -14.22
CA PRO A 654 -3.93 -17.20 -13.80
C PRO A 654 -3.73 -15.86 -13.07
N PRO A 655 -3.19 -15.85 -11.83
CA PRO A 655 -2.85 -14.61 -11.16
C PRO A 655 -1.59 -13.99 -11.78
N SER A 656 -1.47 -12.67 -11.72
CA SER A 656 -0.22 -11.98 -12.03
C SER A 656 0.82 -12.12 -10.91
N ASN A 657 2.10 -11.94 -11.24
CA ASN A 657 3.21 -12.00 -10.28
C ASN A 657 3.34 -10.76 -9.37
N SER A 658 2.29 -9.93 -9.27
CA SER A 658 2.30 -8.66 -8.52
C SER A 658 2.27 -8.82 -7.00
N LEU A 659 1.92 -10.01 -6.49
CA LEU A 659 1.85 -10.32 -5.06
C LEU A 659 3.15 -10.05 -4.31
N GLN A 660 4.31 -10.23 -4.95
CA GLN A 660 5.63 -9.97 -4.35
C GLN A 660 5.88 -8.47 -4.08
N LEU A 661 5.14 -7.59 -4.78
CA LEU A 661 5.25 -6.15 -4.61
C LEU A 661 4.38 -5.64 -3.45
N GLU A 662 3.40 -6.42 -2.97
CA GLU A 662 2.48 -5.99 -1.90
C GLU A 662 3.24 -5.59 -0.62
N GLU A 663 4.33 -6.31 -0.28
CA GLU A 663 5.15 -6.03 0.92
C GLU A 663 5.94 -4.72 0.83
N HIS A 664 6.17 -4.23 -0.38
CA HIS A 664 7.07 -3.11 -0.66
C HIS A 664 6.32 -1.81 -0.98
N ILE A 665 5.01 -1.89 -1.24
CA ILE A 665 4.18 -0.76 -1.66
C ILE A 665 3.42 -0.20 -0.46
N ALA A 666 3.68 1.07 -0.15
CA ALA A 666 2.97 1.76 0.93
C ALA A 666 1.46 1.84 0.64
N LEU A 667 0.66 1.91 1.71
CA LEU A 667 -0.77 2.20 1.59
C LEU A 667 -1.00 3.62 1.05
N PRO A 668 -2.09 3.85 0.29
CA PRO A 668 -2.40 5.18 -0.21
C PRO A 668 -2.68 6.16 0.91
N LYS A 669 -2.09 7.35 0.78
CA LYS A 669 -2.29 8.53 1.63
C LYS A 669 -3.32 9.50 1.05
N PHE A 670 -3.69 9.33 -0.21
CA PHE A 670 -4.63 10.17 -0.94
C PHE A 670 -4.18 11.62 -1.07
N ILE A 671 -2.91 11.80 -1.44
CA ILE A 671 -2.32 13.11 -1.70
C ILE A 671 -3.00 13.72 -2.93
N SER A 672 -3.63 14.88 -2.79
CA SER A 672 -4.08 15.66 -3.95
C SER A 672 -2.88 16.37 -4.60
N ALA A 673 -2.93 16.58 -5.91
CA ALA A 673 -1.93 17.39 -6.60
C ALA A 673 -1.86 18.81 -6.00
N GLN A 674 -0.67 19.26 -5.61
CA GLN A 674 -0.39 20.65 -5.22
C GLN A 674 0.18 21.39 -6.44
N ASP A 675 -0.08 22.70 -6.56
CA ASP A 675 0.41 23.60 -7.62
C ASP A 675 -0.24 23.54 -9.02
N ILE A 676 -1.58 23.53 -9.06
CA ILE A 676 -2.28 24.13 -10.20
C ILE A 676 -3.23 25.18 -9.65
N ALA A 677 -3.00 26.45 -9.99
CA ALA A 677 -3.80 27.59 -9.55
C ALA A 677 -5.28 27.36 -9.90
N SER A 678 -6.06 26.87 -8.94
CA SER A 678 -7.50 26.68 -9.11
C SER A 678 -8.20 28.03 -9.05
N PHE A 679 -8.82 28.43 -10.15
CA PHE A 679 -9.94 29.38 -10.09
C PHE A 679 -11.11 28.68 -9.39
N GLY A 680 -11.26 28.94 -8.09
CA GLY A 680 -12.39 28.49 -7.28
C GLY A 680 -12.05 27.34 -6.32
N SER A 681 -12.20 27.62 -5.02
CA SER A 681 -12.17 26.60 -3.96
C SER A 681 -13.51 25.85 -3.93
N PHE A 682 -13.69 24.89 -4.83
CA PHE A 682 -14.75 23.88 -4.72
C PHE A 682 -14.16 22.63 -4.03
N ARG A 683 -14.72 22.22 -2.89
CA ARG A 683 -14.47 20.89 -2.32
C ARG A 683 -15.42 19.91 -2.98
N TYR A 684 -14.88 18.82 -3.51
CA TYR A 684 -15.65 17.78 -4.16
C TYR A 684 -15.78 16.55 -3.25
N PRO A 685 -16.81 15.70 -3.45
CA PRO A 685 -17.02 14.52 -2.61
C PRO A 685 -15.80 13.61 -2.52
N GLY A 686 -15.03 13.42 -3.61
CA GLY A 686 -13.84 12.55 -3.61
C GLY A 686 -12.66 13.02 -2.77
N ASP A 687 -12.62 14.29 -2.33
CA ASP A 687 -11.63 14.81 -1.39
C ASP A 687 -12.07 14.60 0.09
N ASP A 688 -13.23 13.97 0.32
CA ASP A 688 -13.75 13.67 1.66
C ASP A 688 -12.98 12.49 2.28
N PRO A 689 -12.40 12.67 3.49
CA PRO A 689 -11.79 11.57 4.25
C PRO A 689 -12.64 10.31 4.35
N PHE A 690 -13.98 10.43 4.31
CA PHE A 690 -14.92 9.32 4.27
C PHE A 690 -14.58 8.28 3.18
N PHE A 691 -14.37 8.70 1.93
CA PHE A 691 -14.12 7.78 0.82
C PHE A 691 -12.71 7.17 0.87
N HIS A 692 -11.74 7.94 1.35
CA HIS A 692 -10.38 7.45 1.61
C HIS A 692 -10.38 6.35 2.66
N TYR A 693 -11.11 6.56 3.75
CA TYR A 693 -11.26 5.55 4.79
C TYR A 693 -12.01 4.32 4.30
N HIS A 694 -13.07 4.50 3.52
CA HIS A 694 -13.77 3.39 2.91
C HIS A 694 -12.81 2.52 2.09
N PHE A 695 -12.00 3.12 1.22
CA PHE A 695 -11.02 2.38 0.43
C PHE A 695 -10.01 1.60 1.29
N LEU A 696 -9.43 2.24 2.31
CA LEU A 696 -8.51 1.56 3.23
C LEU A 696 -9.19 0.42 4.01
N SER A 697 -10.45 0.59 4.40
CA SER A 697 -11.24 -0.45 5.05
C SER A 697 -11.47 -1.66 4.13
N GLN A 698 -11.68 -1.44 2.83
CA GLN A 698 -11.77 -2.52 1.84
C GLN A 698 -10.45 -3.31 1.72
N LEU A 699 -9.30 -2.63 1.74
CA LEU A 699 -7.99 -3.29 1.70
C LEU A 699 -7.74 -4.14 2.94
N ALA A 700 -8.05 -3.62 4.13
CA ALA A 700 -7.93 -4.38 5.37
C ALA A 700 -8.83 -5.63 5.36
N HIS A 701 -10.05 -5.50 4.84
CA HIS A 701 -10.95 -6.63 4.67
C HIS A 701 -10.42 -7.68 3.68
N ARG A 702 -9.85 -7.25 2.54
CA ARG A 702 -9.25 -8.16 1.55
C ARG A 702 -8.20 -9.07 2.19
N LEU A 703 -7.33 -8.53 3.05
CA LEU A 703 -6.29 -9.30 3.72
C LEU A 703 -6.85 -10.40 4.64
N ILE A 704 -7.98 -10.13 5.31
CA ILE A 704 -8.69 -11.14 6.12
C ILE A 704 -9.21 -12.27 5.22
N LEU A 705 -9.83 -11.94 4.07
CA LEU A 705 -10.30 -12.95 3.12
C LEU A 705 -9.17 -13.77 2.50
N THR A 706 -8.04 -13.14 2.15
CA THR A 706 -6.85 -13.85 1.64
C THR A 706 -6.35 -14.86 2.66
N ARG A 707 -6.37 -14.52 3.96
CA ARG A 707 -6.03 -15.45 5.04
C ARG A 707 -7.06 -16.56 5.19
N ALA A 708 -8.35 -16.24 5.19
CA ALA A 708 -9.40 -17.24 5.24
C ALA A 708 -9.21 -18.27 4.12
N ARG A 709 -8.95 -17.83 2.88
CA ARG A 709 -8.59 -18.69 1.76
C ARG A 709 -7.36 -19.56 2.06
N ASN A 710 -6.26 -18.93 2.46
CA ASN A 710 -4.98 -19.63 2.64
C ASN A 710 -4.98 -20.60 3.84
N SER A 711 -5.77 -20.33 4.88
CA SER A 711 -5.78 -21.11 6.12
C SER A 711 -6.92 -22.12 6.20
N LEU A 712 -8.07 -21.87 5.56
CA LEU A 712 -9.26 -22.72 5.67
C LEU A 712 -9.53 -23.61 4.45
N PHE A 713 -9.05 -23.21 3.27
CA PHE A 713 -9.37 -23.90 2.00
C PHE A 713 -8.18 -24.68 1.42
N HIS A 714 -7.09 -24.84 2.18
CA HIS A 714 -5.96 -25.70 1.81
C HIS A 714 -6.04 -27.03 2.57
N SER A 715 -5.76 -28.14 1.89
CA SER A 715 -5.79 -29.48 2.47
C SER A 715 -4.64 -29.66 3.46
N ASN A 716 -4.94 -29.90 4.75
CA ASN A 716 -3.93 -30.29 5.72
C ASN A 716 -3.75 -31.82 5.66
N PRO A 717 -2.54 -32.35 5.38
CA PRO A 717 -2.31 -33.80 5.30
C PRO A 717 -2.55 -34.55 6.62
N THR A 718 -2.70 -33.85 7.74
CA THR A 718 -2.93 -34.44 9.08
C THR A 718 -4.36 -34.27 9.60
N ALA A 719 -5.17 -33.42 8.96
CA ALA A 719 -6.55 -33.14 9.38
C ALA A 719 -7.42 -32.77 8.16
N ASP A 720 -8.54 -33.47 7.98
CA ASP A 720 -9.44 -33.26 6.82
C ASP A 720 -10.11 -31.87 6.80
N TYR A 721 -10.16 -31.17 7.94
CA TYR A 721 -10.78 -29.85 8.10
C TYR A 721 -9.91 -28.91 8.95
N PRO A 722 -9.98 -27.58 8.72
CA PRO A 722 -9.21 -26.61 9.49
C PRO A 722 -9.57 -26.64 10.99
N PRO A 723 -8.62 -26.38 11.90
CA PRO A 723 -8.88 -26.36 13.34
C PRO A 723 -9.85 -25.23 13.73
N GLU A 724 -10.77 -25.54 14.65
CA GLU A 724 -11.74 -24.57 15.20
C GLU A 724 -11.11 -23.26 15.72
N PRO A 725 -9.92 -23.27 16.37
CA PRO A 725 -9.25 -22.03 16.77
C PRO A 725 -8.90 -21.08 15.62
N VAL A 726 -8.66 -21.60 14.41
CA VAL A 726 -8.34 -20.78 13.23
C VAL A 726 -9.59 -20.06 12.74
N GLU A 727 -10.73 -20.77 12.67
CA GLU A 727 -12.03 -20.19 12.34
C GLU A 727 -12.41 -19.09 13.35
N ASP A 728 -12.32 -19.39 14.65
CA ASP A 728 -12.67 -18.46 15.72
C ASP A 728 -11.78 -17.20 15.70
N GLU A 729 -10.48 -17.36 15.44
CA GLU A 729 -9.55 -16.23 15.31
C GLU A 729 -9.86 -15.36 14.08
N LEU A 730 -10.25 -15.96 12.94
CA LEU A 730 -10.63 -15.21 11.74
C LEU A 730 -11.94 -14.44 11.95
N ILE A 731 -12.95 -15.05 12.56
CA ILE A 731 -14.18 -14.35 12.96
C ILE A 731 -13.86 -13.20 13.93
N ARG A 732 -13.00 -13.44 14.92
CA ARG A 732 -12.56 -12.39 15.87
C ARG A 732 -11.85 -11.25 15.15
N GLN A 733 -11.01 -11.53 14.16
CA GLN A 733 -10.35 -10.50 13.35
C GLN A 733 -11.36 -9.70 12.50
N LEU A 734 -12.36 -10.37 11.93
CA LEU A 734 -13.43 -9.72 11.16
C LEU A 734 -14.29 -8.81 12.05
N GLU A 735 -14.66 -9.24 13.26
CA GLU A 735 -15.36 -8.38 14.22
C GLU A 735 -14.51 -7.18 14.63
N GLN A 736 -13.21 -7.38 14.89
CA GLN A 736 -12.31 -6.28 15.22
C GLN A 736 -12.15 -5.28 14.09
N TRP A 737 -12.12 -5.76 12.83
CA TRP A 737 -12.14 -4.88 11.67
C TRP A 737 -13.40 -4.01 11.67
N ARG A 738 -14.59 -4.60 11.88
CA ARG A 738 -15.87 -3.88 11.92
C ARG A 738 -15.94 -2.87 13.07
N GLU A 739 -15.58 -3.29 14.28
CA GLU A 739 -15.65 -2.45 15.49
C GLU A 739 -14.67 -1.27 15.46
N ARG A 740 -13.59 -1.38 14.68
CA ARG A 740 -12.55 -0.36 14.58
C ARG A 740 -12.62 0.48 13.32
N LEU A 741 -13.65 0.28 12.49
CA LEU A 741 -13.97 1.22 11.42
C LEU A 741 -14.11 2.63 11.99
N PRO A 742 -13.80 3.69 11.21
CA PRO A 742 -14.06 5.04 11.65
C PRO A 742 -15.55 5.22 11.97
N PRO A 743 -15.91 6.04 12.96
CA PRO A 743 -17.29 6.30 13.38
C PRO A 743 -18.29 6.51 12.25
N MET A 744 -17.85 7.20 11.19
CA MET A 744 -18.64 7.48 10.00
C MET A 744 -18.93 6.25 9.12
N LEU A 745 -18.15 5.18 9.24
CA LEU A 745 -18.28 3.91 8.50
C LEU A 745 -18.65 2.74 9.43
N GLN A 746 -18.67 2.95 10.73
CA GLN A 746 -18.97 1.91 11.71
C GLN A 746 -20.47 1.60 11.73
N PHE A 747 -20.80 0.32 11.74
CA PHE A 747 -22.19 -0.13 11.69
C PHE A 747 -22.49 -1.28 12.65
N ASP A 748 -23.78 -1.42 12.95
CA ASP A 748 -24.34 -2.55 13.67
C ASP A 748 -24.92 -3.57 12.68
N PRO A 749 -24.40 -4.82 12.63
CA PRO A 749 -24.91 -5.88 11.76
C PRO A 749 -26.39 -6.19 11.93
N LYS A 750 -26.96 -5.91 13.11
CA LYS A 750 -28.38 -6.18 13.39
C LYS A 750 -29.30 -5.05 12.92
N SER A 751 -28.75 -3.87 12.65
CA SER A 751 -29.54 -2.74 12.19
C SER A 751 -29.82 -2.88 10.70
N PRO A 752 -31.09 -2.81 10.26
CA PRO A 752 -31.41 -2.90 8.84
C PRO A 752 -30.84 -1.70 8.10
N LEU A 753 -30.23 -1.95 6.94
CA LEU A 753 -29.89 -0.88 6.01
C LEU A 753 -31.18 -0.35 5.35
N THR A 754 -31.35 0.95 5.37
CA THR A 754 -32.42 1.65 4.65
C THR A 754 -31.93 2.04 3.25
N GLN A 755 -32.85 2.48 2.37
CA GLN A 755 -32.46 2.99 1.05
C GLN A 755 -31.48 4.16 1.20
N GLY A 756 -30.43 4.17 0.37
CA GLY A 756 -29.43 5.22 0.41
C GLY A 756 -30.01 6.57 0.00
N GLU A 757 -29.91 7.57 0.89
CA GLU A 757 -30.32 8.96 0.60
C GLU A 757 -29.29 9.69 -0.28
N SER A 758 -28.15 9.05 -0.56
CA SER A 758 -27.05 9.55 -1.35
C SER A 758 -26.33 8.41 -2.09
N PRO A 759 -25.53 8.70 -3.15
CA PRO A 759 -24.73 7.68 -3.81
C PRO A 759 -23.73 6.99 -2.86
N SER A 760 -23.22 7.72 -1.87
CA SER A 760 -22.36 7.17 -0.81
C SER A 760 -23.09 6.14 0.04
N ASP A 761 -24.34 6.39 0.42
CA ASP A 761 -25.07 5.45 1.29
C ASP A 761 -25.49 4.21 0.51
N ALA A 762 -25.97 4.39 -0.72
CA ALA A 762 -26.42 3.30 -1.58
C ALA A 762 -25.28 2.36 -2.01
N LEU A 763 -24.09 2.91 -2.25
CA LEU A 763 -22.92 2.14 -2.68
C LEU A 763 -21.96 1.93 -1.50
N VAL A 764 -21.22 2.96 -1.14
CA VAL A 764 -20.02 2.88 -0.28
C VAL A 764 -20.32 2.24 1.08
N THR A 765 -21.37 2.68 1.77
CA THR A 765 -21.75 2.12 3.08
C THR A 765 -22.26 0.69 2.94
N ALA A 766 -23.23 0.46 2.04
CA ALA A 766 -23.80 -0.86 1.81
C ALA A 766 -22.75 -1.90 1.37
N TRP A 767 -21.72 -1.49 0.60
CA TRP A 767 -20.59 -2.34 0.21
C TRP A 767 -19.79 -2.86 1.39
N LEU A 768 -19.51 -2.04 2.41
CA LEU A 768 -18.78 -2.50 3.60
C LEU A 768 -19.58 -3.52 4.41
N HIS A 769 -20.90 -3.31 4.52
CA HIS A 769 -21.79 -4.28 5.16
C HIS A 769 -21.82 -5.58 4.34
N ALA A 770 -21.91 -5.47 3.02
CA ALA A 770 -21.92 -6.64 2.13
C ALA A 770 -20.63 -7.46 2.28
N ARG A 771 -19.48 -6.78 2.34
CA ARG A 771 -18.16 -7.40 2.58
C ARG A 771 -18.11 -8.15 3.91
N TYR A 772 -18.60 -7.55 4.99
CA TYR A 772 -18.66 -8.20 6.29
C TYR A 772 -19.42 -9.52 6.27
N PHE A 773 -20.65 -9.53 5.74
CA PHE A 773 -21.47 -10.75 5.74
C PHE A 773 -20.94 -11.82 4.79
N VAL A 774 -20.44 -11.44 3.60
CA VAL A 774 -19.85 -12.43 2.69
C VAL A 774 -18.58 -13.04 3.27
N ALA A 775 -17.78 -12.28 4.04
CA ALA A 775 -16.63 -12.84 4.75
C ALA A 775 -17.03 -13.80 5.87
N ARG A 776 -18.09 -13.50 6.62
CA ARG A 776 -18.66 -14.46 7.59
C ARG A 776 -19.06 -15.76 6.90
N TYR A 777 -19.70 -15.67 5.74
CA TYR A 777 -20.04 -16.85 4.93
C TYR A 777 -18.79 -17.62 4.52
N HIS A 778 -17.78 -16.97 3.92
CA HIS A 778 -16.55 -17.66 3.49
C HIS A 778 -15.80 -18.31 4.66
N ILE A 779 -15.76 -17.69 5.85
CA ILE A 779 -15.09 -18.25 7.03
C ILE A 779 -15.85 -19.47 7.57
N GLY A 780 -17.19 -19.42 7.64
CA GLY A 780 -18.02 -20.53 8.13
C GLY A 780 -18.29 -21.64 7.10
N ARG A 781 -17.99 -21.40 5.81
CA ARG A 781 -18.31 -22.33 4.72
C ARG A 781 -17.66 -23.73 4.85
N PRO A 782 -16.39 -23.88 5.29
CA PRO A 782 -15.81 -25.21 5.55
C PRO A 782 -16.57 -26.01 6.61
N LEU A 783 -17.15 -25.34 7.62
CA LEU A 783 -17.97 -25.99 8.63
C LEU A 783 -19.32 -26.45 8.04
N LEU A 784 -19.92 -25.68 7.14
CA LEU A 784 -21.10 -26.11 6.37
C LEU A 784 -20.80 -27.33 5.49
N HIS A 785 -19.63 -27.36 4.84
CA HIS A 785 -19.17 -28.53 4.08
C HIS A 785 -19.02 -29.76 4.99
N ARG A 786 -18.38 -29.61 6.15
CA ARG A 786 -18.28 -30.66 7.18
C ARG A 786 -19.64 -31.15 7.62
N ALA A 787 -20.62 -30.25 7.74
CA ALA A 787 -21.96 -30.60 8.17
C ALA A 787 -22.70 -31.47 7.14
N LEU A 788 -22.39 -31.33 5.85
CA LEU A 788 -22.94 -32.15 4.78
C LEU A 788 -22.20 -33.50 4.65
N GLU A 789 -20.87 -33.53 4.75
CA GLU A 789 -20.08 -34.76 4.59
C GLU A 789 -20.03 -35.66 5.82
N ARG A 790 -19.91 -35.07 7.02
CA ARG A 790 -19.72 -35.80 8.28
C ARG A 790 -20.65 -35.30 9.39
N PRO A 791 -21.98 -35.46 9.24
CA PRO A 791 -22.96 -34.95 10.21
C PRO A 791 -22.73 -35.46 11.64
N SER A 792 -22.29 -36.71 11.81
CA SER A 792 -22.02 -37.33 13.11
C SER A 792 -20.84 -36.71 13.87
N SER A 793 -19.98 -35.94 13.20
CA SER A 793 -18.82 -35.28 13.81
C SER A 793 -19.13 -33.91 14.41
N LEU A 794 -20.37 -33.44 14.32
CA LEU A 794 -20.78 -32.10 14.76
C LEU A 794 -21.18 -32.09 16.23
N THR A 795 -20.83 -31.00 16.92
CA THR A 795 -21.31 -30.68 18.27
C THR A 795 -22.45 -29.67 18.17
N GLU A 796 -23.20 -29.45 19.25
CA GLU A 796 -24.21 -28.38 19.29
C GLU A 796 -23.58 -26.99 19.06
N GLY A 797 -22.34 -26.79 19.49
CA GLY A 797 -21.56 -25.57 19.20
C GLY A 797 -21.33 -25.39 17.70
N HIS A 798 -20.96 -26.46 16.98
CA HIS A 798 -20.80 -26.42 15.53
C HIS A 798 -22.13 -26.11 14.82
N LEU A 799 -23.24 -26.74 15.24
CA LEU A 799 -24.55 -26.48 14.65
C LEU A 799 -24.99 -25.02 14.82
N ARG A 800 -24.67 -24.40 15.97
CA ARG A 800 -24.92 -22.98 16.20
C ARG A 800 -24.11 -22.10 15.24
N LYS A 801 -22.82 -22.37 15.06
CA LYS A 801 -21.96 -21.64 14.11
C LYS A 801 -22.46 -21.79 12.66
N CYS A 802 -22.95 -22.97 12.27
CA CYS A 802 -23.59 -23.17 10.97
C CYS A 802 -24.83 -22.28 10.80
N ARG A 803 -25.73 -22.24 11.80
CA ARG A 803 -26.91 -21.36 11.79
C ARG A 803 -26.53 -19.89 11.70
N ASP A 804 -25.53 -19.45 12.48
CA ASP A 804 -25.01 -18.08 12.41
C ASP A 804 -24.44 -17.74 11.02
N THR A 805 -23.87 -18.72 10.33
CA THR A 805 -23.34 -18.57 8.97
C THR A 805 -24.48 -18.41 7.94
N ILE A 806 -25.54 -19.22 8.04
CA ILE A 806 -26.73 -19.07 7.17
C ILE A 806 -27.48 -17.77 7.48
N SER A 807 -27.60 -17.37 8.74
CA SER A 807 -28.21 -16.09 9.12
C SER A 807 -27.44 -14.90 8.52
N ALA A 808 -26.10 -14.98 8.45
CA ALA A 808 -25.28 -13.99 7.76
C ALA A 808 -25.58 -13.94 6.25
N VAL A 809 -25.83 -15.07 5.59
CA VAL A 809 -26.25 -15.14 4.17
C VAL A 809 -27.60 -14.47 3.94
N LEU A 810 -28.58 -14.74 4.80
CA LEU A 810 -29.90 -14.11 4.73
C LEU A 810 -29.81 -12.59 4.93
N THR A 811 -29.00 -12.15 5.88
CA THR A 811 -28.76 -10.72 6.11
C THR A 811 -28.04 -10.08 4.92
N TRP A 812 -27.03 -10.77 4.37
CA TRP A 812 -26.30 -10.31 3.18
C TRP A 812 -27.22 -10.01 2.00
N ALA A 813 -28.22 -10.87 1.74
CA ALA A 813 -29.21 -10.65 0.68
C ALA A 813 -29.93 -9.29 0.83
N SER A 814 -30.34 -8.93 2.04
CA SER A 814 -30.98 -7.62 2.29
C SER A 814 -30.03 -6.44 2.08
N VAL A 815 -28.74 -6.60 2.35
CA VAL A 815 -27.71 -5.57 2.07
C VAL A 815 -27.50 -5.41 0.56
N ILE A 816 -27.47 -6.52 -0.18
CA ILE A 816 -27.33 -6.49 -1.65
C ILE A 816 -28.53 -5.81 -2.31
N GLN A 817 -29.74 -5.92 -1.74
CA GLN A 817 -30.89 -5.17 -2.26
C GLN A 817 -30.66 -3.65 -2.24
N VAL A 818 -29.96 -3.13 -1.24
CA VAL A 818 -29.63 -1.70 -1.15
C VAL A 818 -28.60 -1.31 -2.20
N THR A 819 -27.55 -2.10 -2.41
CA THR A 819 -26.58 -1.83 -3.50
C THR A 819 -27.22 -1.93 -4.87
N ASN A 820 -28.26 -2.75 -5.03
CA ASN A 820 -29.02 -2.89 -6.27
C ASN A 820 -29.92 -1.68 -6.58
N SER A 821 -30.12 -0.74 -5.65
CA SER A 821 -30.79 0.54 -5.96
C SER A 821 -30.03 1.39 -6.98
N MET A 822 -28.71 1.20 -7.08
CA MET A 822 -27.84 1.77 -8.10
C MET A 822 -27.17 0.65 -8.92
N ARG A 823 -27.96 -0.31 -9.42
CA ARG A 823 -27.46 -1.53 -10.10
C ARG A 823 -26.50 -1.26 -11.26
N SER A 824 -26.66 -0.15 -11.98
CA SER A 824 -25.76 0.23 -13.08
C SER A 824 -24.39 0.74 -12.59
N CYS A 825 -24.17 0.83 -11.27
CA CYS A 825 -22.91 1.26 -10.64
C CYS A 825 -22.38 0.21 -9.66
N ASN A 826 -22.59 -1.07 -9.96
CA ASN A 826 -22.11 -2.19 -9.17
C ASN A 826 -21.12 -3.03 -10.01
N PRO A 827 -19.80 -2.83 -9.86
CA PRO A 827 -18.82 -3.53 -10.68
C PRO A 827 -18.68 -5.01 -10.31
N LEU A 828 -19.26 -5.46 -9.19
CA LEU A 828 -19.14 -6.84 -8.71
C LEU A 828 -20.44 -7.65 -8.94
N LYS A 829 -21.35 -7.21 -9.81
CA LYS A 829 -22.58 -7.96 -10.15
C LYS A 829 -22.34 -9.42 -10.49
N PHE A 830 -21.30 -9.70 -11.28
CA PHE A 830 -20.93 -11.08 -11.64
C PHE A 830 -20.56 -11.91 -10.40
N PHE A 831 -19.73 -11.34 -9.52
CA PHE A 831 -19.31 -11.98 -8.27
C PHE A 831 -20.50 -12.22 -7.34
N VAL A 832 -21.36 -11.22 -7.15
CA VAL A 832 -22.56 -11.34 -6.31
C VAL A 832 -23.46 -12.46 -6.84
N SER A 833 -23.65 -12.54 -8.16
CA SER A 833 -24.41 -13.62 -8.81
C SER A 833 -23.81 -14.99 -8.50
N GLY A 834 -22.49 -15.15 -8.68
CA GLY A 834 -21.79 -16.40 -8.35
C GLY A 834 -21.92 -16.79 -6.88
N GLN A 835 -21.76 -15.83 -5.95
CA GLN A 835 -21.91 -16.10 -4.52
C GLN A 835 -23.34 -16.50 -4.14
N LEU A 836 -24.37 -15.82 -4.66
CA LEU A 836 -25.76 -16.20 -4.44
C LEU A 836 -26.03 -17.62 -4.98
N PHE A 837 -25.52 -17.93 -6.16
CA PHE A 837 -25.60 -19.28 -6.74
C PHE A 837 -24.94 -20.35 -5.85
N GLY A 838 -23.71 -20.11 -5.38
CA GLY A 838 -23.02 -21.00 -4.46
C GLY A 838 -23.77 -21.19 -3.14
N GLN A 839 -24.37 -20.12 -2.61
CA GLN A 839 -25.22 -20.18 -1.40
C GLN A 839 -26.47 -21.03 -1.62
N VAL A 840 -27.16 -20.90 -2.77
CA VAL A 840 -28.29 -21.76 -3.14
C VAL A 840 -27.88 -23.24 -3.15
N CYS A 841 -26.73 -23.58 -3.71
CA CYS A 841 -26.23 -24.95 -3.75
C CYS A 841 -26.05 -25.54 -2.33
N VAL A 842 -25.44 -24.78 -1.42
CA VAL A 842 -25.25 -25.21 -0.02
C VAL A 842 -26.58 -25.32 0.71
N ILE A 843 -27.44 -24.30 0.61
CA ILE A 843 -28.74 -24.26 1.30
C ILE A 843 -29.62 -25.41 0.83
N TYR A 844 -29.72 -25.65 -0.48
CA TYR A 844 -30.46 -26.78 -1.03
C TYR A 844 -29.99 -28.10 -0.42
N ALA A 845 -28.67 -28.36 -0.41
CA ALA A 845 -28.11 -29.58 0.15
C ALA A 845 -28.41 -29.75 1.66
N LEU A 846 -28.42 -28.65 2.42
CA LEU A 846 -28.83 -28.67 3.84
C LEU A 846 -30.32 -28.99 3.98
N SER A 847 -31.19 -28.36 3.17
CA SER A 847 -32.64 -28.54 3.22
C SER A 847 -33.11 -29.96 2.87
N VAL A 848 -32.40 -30.66 2.00
CA VAL A 848 -32.73 -32.04 1.60
C VAL A 848 -31.94 -33.10 2.37
N SER A 849 -31.15 -32.71 3.35
CA SER A 849 -30.36 -33.63 4.18
C SER A 849 -31.26 -34.68 4.85
N PRO A 850 -30.85 -35.95 4.97
CA PRO A 850 -31.62 -36.97 5.68
C PRO A 850 -31.73 -36.70 7.18
N TYR A 851 -30.84 -35.88 7.75
CA TYR A 851 -30.79 -35.58 9.18
C TYR A 851 -31.57 -34.30 9.52
N GLN A 852 -32.58 -34.41 10.42
CA GLN A 852 -33.41 -33.27 10.82
C GLN A 852 -32.58 -32.10 11.37
N TYR A 853 -31.64 -32.36 12.27
CA TYR A 853 -30.80 -31.32 12.87
C TYR A 853 -29.89 -30.58 11.86
N ILE A 854 -29.63 -31.18 10.69
CA ILE A 854 -28.93 -30.51 9.58
C ILE A 854 -29.92 -29.66 8.78
N ARG A 855 -31.14 -30.15 8.52
CA ARG A 855 -32.21 -29.34 7.89
C ARG A 855 -32.53 -28.10 8.71
N ASP A 856 -32.52 -28.21 10.03
CA ASP A 856 -32.77 -27.10 10.97
C ASP A 856 -31.76 -25.95 10.80
N ILE A 857 -30.57 -26.19 10.23
CA ILE A 857 -29.58 -25.14 9.92
C ILE A 857 -30.13 -24.14 8.89
N ALA A 858 -30.90 -24.62 7.92
CA ALA A 858 -31.48 -23.83 6.83
C ALA A 858 -32.96 -23.47 7.08
N SER A 859 -33.48 -23.68 8.29
CA SER A 859 -34.90 -23.48 8.62
C SER A 859 -35.39 -22.04 8.49
N GLU A 860 -34.49 -21.05 8.61
CA GLU A 860 -34.81 -19.63 8.44
C GLU A 860 -34.88 -19.20 6.96
N VAL A 861 -34.48 -20.07 6.02
CA VAL A 861 -34.53 -19.76 4.59
C VAL A 861 -35.97 -19.89 4.11
N ASP A 862 -36.53 -18.78 3.63
CA ASP A 862 -37.89 -18.72 3.14
C ASP A 862 -37.98 -18.59 1.61
N LYS A 863 -39.21 -18.63 1.11
CA LYS A 863 -39.49 -18.43 -0.31
C LYS A 863 -39.09 -17.05 -0.81
N LYS A 864 -39.13 -16.01 0.04
CA LYS A 864 -38.78 -14.63 -0.36
C LYS A 864 -37.29 -14.52 -0.67
N TRP A 865 -36.44 -15.20 0.10
CA TRP A 865 -35.02 -15.28 -0.19
C TRP A 865 -34.76 -15.96 -1.54
N CYS A 866 -35.44 -17.07 -1.82
CA CYS A 866 -35.34 -17.74 -3.13
C CYS A 866 -35.82 -16.84 -4.28
N GLU A 867 -36.97 -16.16 -4.13
CA GLU A 867 -37.49 -15.21 -5.12
C GLU A 867 -36.50 -14.06 -5.38
N PHE A 868 -35.86 -13.54 -4.33
CA PHE A 868 -34.80 -12.53 -4.47
C PHE A 868 -33.60 -13.04 -5.26
N VAL A 869 -33.07 -14.22 -4.90
CA VAL A 869 -31.90 -14.80 -5.59
C VAL A 869 -32.20 -15.05 -7.06
N LEU A 870 -33.35 -15.67 -7.35
CA LEU A 870 -33.76 -15.96 -8.72
C LEU A 870 -33.93 -14.68 -9.54
N GLY A 871 -34.57 -13.65 -8.98
CA GLY A 871 -34.70 -12.36 -9.67
C GLY A 871 -33.35 -11.71 -9.97
N TYR A 872 -32.40 -11.77 -9.02
CA TYR A 872 -31.06 -11.21 -9.23
C TYR A 872 -30.27 -11.97 -10.32
N LEU A 873 -30.37 -13.31 -10.33
CA LEU A 873 -29.72 -14.14 -11.35
C LEU A 873 -30.39 -13.97 -12.73
N GLU A 874 -31.71 -13.85 -12.79
CA GLU A 874 -32.46 -13.61 -14.03
C GLU A 874 -32.05 -12.29 -14.68
N ASP A 875 -31.91 -11.22 -13.89
CA ASP A 875 -31.44 -9.91 -14.36
C ASP A 875 -30.03 -9.99 -14.98
N GLY A 876 -29.14 -10.79 -14.39
CA GLY A 876 -27.78 -10.99 -14.88
C GLY A 876 -27.67 -11.96 -16.08
N ALA A 877 -28.60 -12.90 -16.20
CA ALA A 877 -28.61 -13.95 -17.23
C ALA A 877 -28.64 -13.38 -18.65
N PHE A 878 -29.32 -12.25 -18.87
CA PHE A 878 -29.37 -11.59 -20.16
C PHE A 878 -27.98 -11.13 -20.66
N TYR A 879 -27.07 -10.82 -19.73
CA TYR A 879 -25.78 -10.22 -20.04
C TYR A 879 -24.60 -11.19 -19.89
N SER A 880 -24.78 -12.34 -19.25
CA SER A 880 -23.70 -13.31 -18.98
C SER A 880 -24.19 -14.74 -19.19
N PRO A 881 -23.59 -15.51 -20.11
CA PRO A 881 -23.94 -16.92 -20.33
C PRO A 881 -23.63 -17.80 -19.11
N ALA A 882 -22.62 -17.46 -18.30
CA ALA A 882 -22.37 -18.18 -17.06
C ALA A 882 -23.51 -17.96 -16.05
N ILE A 883 -23.94 -16.71 -15.83
CA ILE A 883 -25.07 -16.40 -14.95
C ILE A 883 -26.38 -17.02 -15.48
N GLU A 884 -26.58 -17.06 -16.80
CA GLU A 884 -27.73 -17.73 -17.40
C GLU A 884 -27.76 -19.22 -17.04
N GLN A 885 -26.60 -19.87 -17.04
CA GLN A 885 -26.48 -21.26 -16.63
C GLN A 885 -26.68 -21.44 -15.12
N ASP A 886 -26.14 -20.53 -14.31
CA ASP A 886 -26.37 -20.48 -12.86
C ASP A 886 -27.86 -20.36 -12.55
N PHE A 887 -28.57 -19.47 -13.25
CA PHE A 887 -30.01 -19.24 -13.09
C PHE A 887 -30.83 -20.48 -13.41
N LYS A 888 -30.54 -21.18 -14.51
CA LYS A 888 -31.22 -22.43 -14.88
C LYS A 888 -31.11 -23.49 -13.79
N ILE A 889 -29.92 -23.61 -13.19
CA ILE A 889 -29.68 -24.56 -12.10
C ILE A 889 -30.39 -24.10 -10.83
N ALA A 890 -30.19 -22.84 -10.43
CA ALA A 890 -30.77 -22.25 -9.22
C ALA A 890 -32.30 -22.36 -9.23
N LYS A 891 -32.95 -22.16 -10.39
CA LYS A 891 -34.40 -22.29 -10.54
C LYS A 891 -34.91 -23.66 -10.12
N VAL A 892 -34.24 -24.73 -10.55
CA VAL A 892 -34.59 -26.11 -10.17
C VAL A 892 -34.37 -26.33 -8.67
N LEU A 893 -33.26 -25.84 -8.11
CA LEU A 893 -32.94 -26.06 -6.70
C LEU A 893 -33.88 -25.29 -5.76
N CYS A 894 -34.19 -24.04 -6.09
CA CYS A 894 -35.09 -23.18 -5.30
C CYS A 894 -36.53 -23.68 -5.27
N GLU A 895 -36.96 -24.50 -6.24
CA GLU A 895 -38.29 -25.12 -6.16
C GLU A 895 -38.44 -26.01 -4.93
N ASP A 896 -37.38 -26.67 -4.48
CA ASP A 896 -37.45 -27.66 -3.38
C ASP A 896 -36.98 -27.13 -2.02
N ILE A 897 -36.41 -25.93 -1.98
CA ILE A 897 -36.07 -25.25 -0.72
C ILE A 897 -37.37 -24.84 -0.01
N GLY A 898 -37.52 -25.27 1.25
CA GLY A 898 -38.67 -24.92 2.10
C GLY A 898 -39.94 -25.74 1.87
N LYS A 899 -39.88 -26.83 1.09
CA LYS A 899 -41.01 -27.76 0.86
C LYS A 899 -41.17 -28.88 1.91
N ASN A 900 -40.31 -28.97 2.92
CA ASN A 900 -40.29 -30.06 3.90
C ASN A 900 -40.56 -29.61 5.33
#